data_AF-A0A226DXI5-F1
#
_entry.id   AF-A0A226DXI5-F1
#
_cell.length_a   1.000
_cell.length_b   1.000
_cell.length_c   1.000
_cell.angle_alpha   90.00
_cell.angle_beta   90.00
_cell.angle_gamma   90.00
#
_symmetry.space_group_name_H-M   'P 1'
#
loop_
_entity.id
_entity.type
_entity.pdbx_description
1 polymer ?
#
loop_
_entity_poly.entity_id
_entity_poly.type
_entity_poly.pdbx_seq_one_letter_code
_entity_poly.pdbx_strand_id
1 'polypeptide(L)'
;MHVAPLKVELGDYLTPFENCTAIVMMPENRTIRFSKLSKNPIVLTNKTCDDTAKFELLFSIQRRRNPSRHCWALFAVYPEADYLITYEQDRNNRAFIRETVNHQYLILLTSFKSAIQHSLKNNLRFLMEIGRREVIVVDILLDGQGTLRPVPYDGRLRLEYHNVNHDPNILMDDGKPSIPWYPIECLNYDRADCFEKVTSIGKATANLNKHLLEIREAISFDPSKKPIVCHIPVKSRQIYQKLSDSRRFTEFIGHLLVSDSCHNASARYTTPVISNVATQLSFTTPIIESVRDYGFISCYMVKPDTFILSALSDPFDMETWISLCVGFTVFVAILTILPGQLGWAGMLFATGICLENSVLDGENLFRSRFPSKSDIQGVRILIAVWVVLTGTTLTNWYKTSFTMDMIVPVKYDPPWDTFLDIEGAQVLMPFDLLDETGLLAIGYFGKFRHLTFLNHVLLRVDPFVNYQGNYSVFKGYARMAQLLKGIIPLFEFSIPALQAQGTTLKAYTTKQESMYLNISQQQSPIKPIDYNETDRLVKTLATCVKVAFLDTKENIASILPFLNDNQYNVKYLHGEDSFFRVTRGWEIFPIRENYAEKRLKILLSSGIYLHWKSWFRLVKPPKLFHHYANWTYPRFDKGSQLDYNSKIVTGFYASGICLVGCILCFAFEVWIVSRVKVLTKLKLSLNSTSEKLLNR
;
A
#
# COMPACT_ATOMS: atom_id res chain seq x y z
N MET A 1 -54.47 -15.14 27.56
CA MET A 1 -54.16 -16.52 27.12
C MET A 1 -52.70 -16.79 27.43
N HIS A 2 -52.41 -17.71 28.36
CA HIS A 2 -51.03 -18.17 28.58
C HIS A 2 -50.65 -19.10 27.43
N VAL A 3 -49.72 -18.66 26.57
CA VAL A 3 -49.18 -19.48 25.49
C VAL A 3 -48.31 -20.56 26.13
N ALA A 4 -48.63 -21.83 25.88
CA ALA A 4 -47.84 -22.95 26.38
C ALA A 4 -46.37 -22.82 25.90
N PRO A 5 -45.38 -23.18 26.74
CA PRO A 5 -43.98 -23.08 26.37
C PRO A 5 -43.68 -23.98 25.17
N LEU A 6 -43.11 -23.37 24.11
CA LEU A 6 -42.73 -24.07 22.88
C LEU A 6 -41.67 -25.13 23.16
N LYS A 7 -41.96 -26.41 22.87
CA LYS A 7 -40.98 -27.49 22.98
C LYS A 7 -40.31 -27.73 21.63
N VAL A 8 -39.04 -27.36 21.48
CA VAL A 8 -38.32 -27.55 20.21
C VAL A 8 -37.29 -28.67 20.33
N GLU A 9 -37.47 -29.74 19.56
CA GLU A 9 -36.44 -30.76 19.38
C GLU A 9 -35.55 -30.37 18.19
N LEU A 10 -34.49 -29.60 18.47
CA LEU A 10 -33.57 -29.09 17.44
C LEU A 10 -32.54 -30.14 16.96
N GLY A 11 -32.43 -31.28 17.64
CA GLY A 11 -31.37 -32.26 17.40
C GLY A 11 -31.27 -32.68 15.94
N ASP A 12 -32.39 -32.99 15.31
CA ASP A 12 -32.43 -33.49 13.92
C ASP A 12 -32.03 -32.40 12.91
N TYR A 13 -32.35 -31.13 13.19
CA TYR A 13 -32.00 -29.99 12.33
C TYR A 13 -30.53 -29.55 12.46
N LEU A 14 -29.95 -29.69 13.65
CA LEU A 14 -28.54 -29.36 13.92
C LEU A 14 -27.60 -30.44 13.36
N THR A 15 -28.11 -31.67 13.22
CA THR A 15 -27.30 -32.85 12.89
C THR A 15 -26.55 -32.73 11.56
N PRO A 16 -27.16 -32.29 10.43
CA PRO A 16 -26.42 -32.05 9.19
C PRO A 16 -25.27 -31.03 9.35
N PHE A 17 -25.39 -30.12 10.31
CA PHE A 17 -24.40 -29.07 10.56
C PHE A 17 -23.49 -29.40 11.74
N GLU A 18 -23.31 -30.69 12.06
CA GLU A 18 -22.43 -31.15 13.14
C GLU A 18 -20.92 -30.92 12.88
N ASN A 19 -20.51 -30.27 11.80
CA ASN A 19 -19.14 -29.79 11.66
C ASN A 19 -19.05 -28.26 11.73
N CYS A 20 -20.19 -27.58 11.88
CA CYS A 20 -20.25 -26.13 12.02
C CYS A 20 -20.20 -25.69 13.49
N THR A 21 -19.95 -24.40 13.73
CA THR A 21 -20.39 -23.75 14.96
C THR A 21 -21.83 -23.31 14.74
N ALA A 22 -22.75 -23.83 15.57
CA ALA A 22 -24.17 -23.54 15.45
C ALA A 22 -24.55 -22.40 16.39
N ILE A 23 -25.22 -21.38 15.87
CA ILE A 23 -25.82 -20.30 16.65
C ILE A 23 -27.31 -20.42 16.52
N VAL A 24 -28.04 -20.57 17.63
CA VAL A 24 -29.49 -20.70 17.64
C VAL A 24 -30.09 -19.44 18.22
N MET A 25 -30.79 -18.69 17.37
CA MET A 25 -31.59 -17.53 17.73
C MET A 25 -32.98 -17.95 18.14
N MET A 26 -33.35 -17.59 19.36
CA MET A 26 -34.65 -17.88 19.94
C MET A 26 -35.50 -16.62 20.03
N PRO A 27 -36.81 -16.70 19.74
CA PRO A 27 -37.72 -15.59 19.99
C PRO A 27 -37.81 -15.31 21.49
N GLU A 28 -38.03 -14.04 21.84
CA GLU A 28 -38.20 -13.61 23.22
C GLU A 28 -39.35 -14.40 23.89
N ASN A 29 -39.14 -14.83 25.13
CA ASN A 29 -40.11 -15.59 25.96
C ASN A 29 -40.32 -17.08 25.62
N ARG A 30 -39.41 -17.75 24.90
CA ARG A 30 -39.49 -19.21 24.67
C ARG A 30 -38.32 -19.97 25.30
N THR A 31 -38.59 -21.17 25.83
CA THR A 31 -37.57 -22.06 26.41
C THR A 31 -37.35 -23.25 25.49
N ILE A 32 -36.10 -23.58 25.17
CA ILE A 32 -35.76 -24.75 24.34
C ILE A 32 -35.21 -25.86 25.23
N ARG A 33 -35.61 -27.10 24.97
CA ARG A 33 -35.00 -28.29 25.57
C ARG A 33 -34.26 -29.07 24.49
N PHE A 34 -32.95 -29.24 24.67
CA PHE A 34 -32.15 -30.12 23.83
C PHE A 34 -32.26 -31.54 24.38
N SER A 35 -32.80 -32.47 23.59
CA SER A 35 -32.85 -33.90 23.95
C SER A 35 -31.45 -34.53 23.94
N LYS A 36 -30.54 -34.03 23.08
CA LYS A 36 -29.15 -34.43 23.02
C LYS A 36 -28.30 -33.28 22.46
N LEU A 37 -27.36 -32.77 23.26
CA LEU A 37 -26.41 -31.75 22.79
C LEU A 37 -25.46 -32.38 21.76
N SER A 38 -25.28 -31.69 20.62
CA SER A 38 -24.31 -32.11 19.61
C SER A 38 -22.89 -32.04 20.17
N LYS A 39 -21.93 -32.74 19.55
CA LYS A 39 -20.50 -32.67 19.93
C LYS A 39 -19.88 -31.27 19.71
N ASN A 40 -20.58 -30.37 19.04
CA ASN A 40 -20.08 -29.06 18.65
C ASN A 40 -20.56 -27.96 19.57
N PRO A 41 -19.81 -26.84 19.66
CA PRO A 41 -20.31 -25.65 20.32
C PRO A 41 -21.61 -25.19 19.66
N ILE A 42 -22.64 -25.12 20.49
CA ILE A 42 -23.93 -24.52 20.19
C ILE A 42 -24.02 -23.26 21.03
N VAL A 43 -24.15 -22.11 20.38
CA VAL A 43 -24.38 -20.82 21.02
C VAL A 43 -25.87 -20.57 21.03
N LEU A 44 -26.47 -20.49 22.21
CA LEU A 44 -27.88 -20.15 22.36
C LEU A 44 -27.98 -18.66 22.68
N THR A 45 -28.79 -17.94 21.91
CA THR A 45 -29.04 -16.53 22.16
C THR A 45 -30.50 -16.18 21.90
N ASN A 46 -31.06 -15.35 22.76
CA ASN A 46 -32.35 -14.69 22.55
C ASN A 46 -32.21 -13.20 22.25
N LYS A 47 -30.98 -12.68 22.28
CA LYS A 47 -30.68 -11.27 22.03
C LYS A 47 -29.78 -11.12 20.81
N THR A 48 -29.87 -9.95 20.21
CA THR A 48 -28.84 -9.44 19.32
C THR A 48 -27.53 -9.34 20.11
N CYS A 49 -26.42 -9.75 19.51
CA CYS A 49 -25.14 -9.77 20.22
C CYS A 49 -24.32 -8.56 19.82
N ASP A 50 -24.06 -7.68 20.78
CA ASP A 50 -23.30 -6.46 20.54
C ASP A 50 -21.78 -6.72 20.41
N ASP A 51 -21.30 -7.92 20.76
CA ASP A 51 -19.87 -8.26 20.81
C ASP A 51 -19.49 -9.44 19.88
N THR A 52 -19.91 -9.33 18.62
CA THR A 52 -19.68 -10.34 17.57
C THR A 52 -18.19 -10.65 17.36
N ALA A 53 -17.33 -9.64 17.51
CA ALA A 53 -15.88 -9.77 17.39
C ALA A 53 -15.29 -10.71 18.46
N LYS A 54 -15.78 -10.65 19.70
CA LYS A 54 -15.34 -11.55 20.78
C LYS A 54 -15.80 -12.98 20.54
N PHE A 55 -17.02 -13.19 20.04
CA PHE A 55 -17.50 -14.53 19.66
C PHE A 55 -16.63 -15.12 18.55
N GLU A 56 -16.39 -14.38 17.47
CA GLU A 56 -15.52 -14.84 16.40
C GLU A 56 -14.12 -15.16 16.92
N LEU A 57 -13.52 -14.32 17.77
CA LEU A 57 -12.20 -14.57 18.35
C LEU A 57 -12.17 -15.86 19.19
N LEU A 58 -13.16 -16.05 20.07
CA LEU A 58 -13.23 -17.22 20.95
C LEU A 58 -13.38 -18.53 20.16
N PHE A 59 -14.21 -18.53 19.12
CA PHE A 59 -14.51 -19.73 18.34
C PHE A 59 -13.59 -19.94 17.13
N SER A 60 -12.87 -18.90 16.67
CA SER A 60 -11.85 -19.01 15.61
C SER A 60 -10.49 -19.50 16.12
N ILE A 61 -10.08 -19.12 17.33
CA ILE A 61 -8.80 -19.54 17.94
C ILE A 61 -8.82 -21.02 18.33
N GLN A 62 -9.99 -21.58 18.65
CA GLN A 62 -10.16 -23.02 18.73
C GLN A 62 -10.11 -23.63 17.32
N ARG A 63 -8.92 -23.69 16.71
CA ARG A 63 -8.61 -24.60 15.60
C ARG A 63 -8.99 -25.99 16.06
N ARG A 64 -10.19 -26.43 15.68
CA ARG A 64 -10.66 -27.78 15.95
C ARG A 64 -9.61 -28.73 15.38
N ARG A 65 -9.18 -29.73 16.16
CA ARG A 65 -8.30 -30.82 15.69
C ARG A 65 -8.92 -31.68 14.58
N ASN A 66 -10.12 -31.32 14.11
CA ASN A 66 -10.86 -32.02 13.09
C ASN A 66 -10.37 -31.55 11.69
N PRO A 67 -9.95 -32.46 10.80
CA PRO A 67 -9.53 -32.10 9.43
C PRO A 67 -10.67 -31.55 8.56
N SER A 68 -11.94 -31.66 8.97
CA SER A 68 -13.07 -31.11 8.20
C SER A 68 -13.02 -29.59 8.08
N ARG A 69 -13.44 -29.05 6.92
CA ARG A 69 -13.59 -27.60 6.72
C ARG A 69 -14.61 -27.05 7.70
N HIS A 70 -14.19 -26.11 8.55
CA HIS A 70 -15.05 -25.42 9.48
C HIS A 70 -16.11 -24.55 8.74
N CYS A 71 -17.32 -24.51 9.29
CA CYS A 71 -18.45 -23.71 8.82
C CYS A 71 -19.21 -23.07 9.98
N TRP A 72 -20.10 -22.14 9.66
CA TRP A 72 -21.01 -21.52 10.62
C TRP A 72 -22.45 -21.70 10.20
N ALA A 73 -23.31 -22.04 11.15
CA ALA A 73 -24.73 -22.27 10.90
C ALA A 73 -25.58 -21.45 11.89
N LEU A 74 -26.25 -20.43 11.39
CA LEU A 74 -27.16 -19.58 12.16
C LEU A 74 -28.60 -20.08 11.97
N PHE A 75 -29.20 -20.59 13.03
CA PHE A 75 -30.57 -21.08 13.06
C PHE A 75 -31.48 -20.01 13.65
N ALA A 76 -32.36 -19.42 12.83
CA ALA A 76 -33.45 -18.58 13.30
C ALA A 76 -34.71 -19.43 13.47
N VAL A 77 -35.12 -19.65 14.72
CA VAL A 77 -36.25 -20.52 15.04
C VAL A 77 -37.55 -19.72 15.12
N TYR A 78 -38.51 -20.10 14.29
CA TYR A 78 -39.82 -19.46 14.18
C TYR A 78 -39.74 -17.94 13.97
N PRO A 79 -39.04 -17.47 12.92
CA PRO A 79 -39.01 -16.06 12.58
C PRO A 79 -40.43 -15.58 12.21
N GLU A 80 -40.77 -14.36 12.61
CA GLU A 80 -41.99 -13.67 12.18
C GLU A 80 -42.02 -13.52 10.65
N ALA A 81 -43.21 -13.32 10.06
CA ALA A 81 -43.35 -13.22 8.61
C ALA A 81 -42.55 -12.03 8.01
N ASP A 82 -42.36 -10.99 8.80
CA ASP A 82 -41.59 -9.77 8.54
C ASP A 82 -40.16 -9.82 9.08
N TYR A 83 -39.70 -10.96 9.61
CA TYR A 83 -38.36 -11.10 10.21
C TYR A 83 -37.22 -10.63 9.32
N LEU A 84 -37.32 -10.79 7.99
CA LEU A 84 -36.29 -10.30 7.06
C LEU A 84 -36.20 -8.76 7.08
N ILE A 85 -37.33 -8.06 7.21
CA ILE A 85 -37.38 -6.61 7.34
C ILE A 85 -36.76 -6.19 8.67
N THR A 86 -37.12 -6.86 9.76
CA THR A 86 -36.51 -6.60 11.09
C THR A 86 -35.02 -6.90 11.09
N TYR A 87 -34.59 -7.95 10.38
CA TYR A 87 -33.18 -8.32 10.23
C TYR A 87 -32.40 -7.23 9.49
N GLU A 88 -32.98 -6.66 8.41
CA GLU A 88 -32.39 -5.52 7.70
C GLU A 88 -32.30 -4.26 8.59
N GLN A 89 -33.32 -3.98 9.38
CA GLN A 89 -33.36 -2.82 10.26
C GLN A 89 -32.32 -2.90 11.39
N ASP A 90 -32.07 -4.09 11.94
CA ASP A 90 -31.13 -4.33 13.05
C ASP A 90 -29.68 -4.60 12.59
N ARG A 91 -29.31 -4.02 11.45
CA ARG A 91 -28.05 -4.24 10.73
C ARG A 91 -26.79 -4.25 11.61
N ASN A 92 -26.72 -3.35 12.59
CA ASN A 92 -25.53 -3.20 13.45
C ASN A 92 -25.44 -4.28 14.54
N ASN A 93 -26.53 -4.98 14.87
CA ASN A 93 -26.60 -5.85 16.05
C ASN A 93 -26.78 -7.35 15.72
N ARG A 94 -27.05 -7.74 14.46
CA ARG A 94 -27.45 -9.13 14.10
C ARG A 94 -26.48 -9.94 13.24
N ALA A 95 -25.37 -9.37 12.77
CA ALA A 95 -24.34 -10.12 12.06
C ALA A 95 -23.36 -10.81 13.04
N PHE A 96 -23.76 -11.94 13.64
CA PHE A 96 -22.94 -12.69 14.62
C PHE A 96 -21.56 -13.09 14.09
N ILE A 97 -21.43 -13.21 12.77
CA ILE A 97 -20.23 -13.67 12.09
C ILE A 97 -19.92 -12.66 10.99
N ARG A 98 -18.65 -12.22 10.90
CA ARG A 98 -18.20 -11.35 9.82
C ARG A 98 -18.51 -11.97 8.46
N GLU A 99 -19.00 -11.16 7.55
CA GLU A 99 -19.39 -11.58 6.19
C GLU A 99 -18.22 -12.19 5.39
N THR A 100 -16.98 -11.94 5.84
CA THR A 100 -15.76 -12.43 5.22
C THR A 100 -15.47 -13.91 5.52
N VAL A 101 -16.06 -14.50 6.55
CA VAL A 101 -15.83 -15.91 6.92
C VAL A 101 -16.43 -16.83 5.87
N ASN A 102 -15.70 -17.89 5.51
CA ASN A 102 -16.15 -18.88 4.51
C ASN A 102 -17.21 -19.82 5.10
N HIS A 103 -18.11 -20.32 4.24
CA HIS A 103 -19.16 -21.32 4.57
C HIS A 103 -20.04 -20.90 5.74
N GLN A 104 -20.92 -19.94 5.50
CA GLN A 104 -21.93 -19.50 6.45
C GLN A 104 -23.31 -19.92 5.94
N TYR A 105 -24.16 -20.41 6.84
CA TYR A 105 -25.52 -20.82 6.53
C TYR A 105 -26.49 -20.04 7.42
N LEU A 106 -27.51 -19.43 6.83
CA LEU A 106 -28.67 -18.88 7.53
C LEU A 106 -29.83 -19.86 7.35
N ILE A 107 -30.11 -20.65 8.39
CA ILE A 107 -31.18 -21.63 8.40
C ILE A 107 -32.41 -21.02 9.10
N LEU A 108 -33.49 -20.86 8.36
CA LEU A 108 -34.76 -20.32 8.83
C LEU A 108 -35.72 -21.48 9.07
N LEU A 109 -35.96 -21.86 10.33
CA LEU A 109 -36.97 -22.86 10.66
C LEU A 109 -38.31 -22.15 10.87
N THR A 110 -39.24 -22.25 9.93
CA THR A 110 -40.48 -21.46 9.95
C THR A 110 -41.69 -22.23 9.44
N SER A 111 -42.89 -21.87 9.91
CA SER A 111 -44.16 -22.26 9.30
C SER A 111 -44.60 -21.29 8.19
N PHE A 112 -43.90 -20.16 8.03
CA PHE A 112 -44.19 -19.10 7.05
C PHE A 112 -43.31 -19.21 5.80
N LYS A 113 -42.94 -20.43 5.43
CA LYS A 113 -42.02 -20.70 4.32
C LYS A 113 -42.38 -19.91 3.05
N SER A 114 -43.63 -19.99 2.59
CA SER A 114 -44.08 -19.32 1.36
C SER A 114 -43.90 -17.79 1.42
N ALA A 115 -44.14 -17.19 2.58
CA ALA A 115 -43.99 -15.74 2.78
C ALA A 115 -42.51 -15.33 2.76
N ILE A 116 -41.64 -16.08 3.42
CA ILE A 116 -40.18 -15.86 3.38
C ILE A 116 -39.66 -16.01 1.96
N GLN A 117 -40.06 -17.07 1.24
CA GLN A 117 -39.65 -17.28 -0.15
C GLN A 117 -40.09 -16.14 -1.07
N HIS A 118 -41.30 -15.63 -0.88
CA HIS A 118 -41.81 -14.48 -1.63
C HIS A 118 -41.03 -13.20 -1.30
N SER A 119 -40.75 -12.95 -0.02
CA SER A 119 -39.97 -11.79 0.43
C SER A 119 -38.55 -11.79 -0.14
N LEU A 120 -37.84 -12.92 -0.06
CA LEU A 120 -36.50 -13.09 -0.64
C LEU A 120 -36.48 -12.88 -2.16
N LYS A 121 -37.53 -13.33 -2.86
CA LYS A 121 -37.65 -13.13 -4.31
C LYS A 121 -37.77 -11.65 -4.69
N ASN A 122 -38.46 -10.87 -3.87
CA ASN A 122 -38.75 -9.46 -4.17
C ASN A 122 -37.69 -8.50 -3.60
N ASN A 123 -36.88 -8.92 -2.62
CA ASN A 123 -35.88 -8.08 -1.97
C ASN A 123 -34.45 -8.42 -2.42
N LEU A 124 -34.06 -7.96 -3.62
CA LEU A 124 -32.71 -8.13 -4.14
C LEU A 124 -31.63 -7.45 -3.28
N ARG A 125 -31.99 -6.36 -2.59
CA ARG A 125 -31.07 -5.62 -1.73
C ARG A 125 -30.63 -6.48 -0.56
N PHE A 126 -31.57 -7.13 0.11
CA PHE A 126 -31.30 -8.08 1.17
C PHE A 126 -30.26 -9.12 0.75
N LEU A 127 -30.42 -9.69 -0.44
CA LEU A 127 -29.53 -10.73 -0.97
C LEU A 127 -28.08 -10.27 -1.13
N MET A 128 -27.85 -9.00 -1.48
CA MET A 128 -26.50 -8.42 -1.53
C MET A 128 -25.92 -8.21 -0.14
N GLU A 129 -26.76 -7.90 0.85
CA GLU A 129 -26.36 -7.62 2.23
C GLU A 129 -26.09 -8.90 3.05
N ILE A 130 -26.63 -10.05 2.64
CA ILE A 130 -26.34 -11.34 3.28
C ILE A 130 -24.88 -11.78 3.05
N GLY A 131 -24.21 -11.29 2.01
CA GLY A 131 -22.82 -11.61 1.69
C GLY A 131 -22.61 -13.11 1.39
N ARG A 132 -21.70 -13.76 2.13
CA ARG A 132 -21.33 -15.18 1.91
C ARG A 132 -22.34 -16.18 2.48
N ARG A 133 -23.40 -15.72 3.15
CA ARG A 133 -24.31 -16.66 3.83
C ARG A 133 -25.30 -17.26 2.85
N GLU A 134 -25.45 -18.57 2.93
CA GLU A 134 -26.39 -19.33 2.14
C GLU A 134 -27.68 -19.49 2.93
N VAL A 135 -28.81 -19.16 2.30
CA VAL A 135 -30.12 -19.19 2.97
C VAL A 135 -30.77 -20.54 2.75
N ILE A 136 -31.16 -21.19 3.84
CA ILE A 136 -31.88 -22.46 3.83
C ILE A 136 -33.18 -22.26 4.60
N VAL A 137 -34.30 -22.64 4.01
CA VAL A 137 -35.61 -22.60 4.68
C VAL A 137 -36.02 -24.01 5.02
N VAL A 138 -36.43 -24.22 6.27
CA VAL A 138 -36.93 -25.49 6.77
C VAL A 138 -38.37 -25.31 7.20
N ASP A 139 -39.25 -26.10 6.58
CA ASP A 139 -40.68 -26.06 6.87
C ASP A 139 -40.95 -26.83 8.18
N ILE A 140 -41.60 -26.16 9.12
CA ILE A 140 -41.95 -26.75 10.42
C ILE A 140 -43.41 -26.50 10.73
N LEU A 141 -44.04 -27.49 11.37
CA LEU A 141 -45.37 -27.34 11.95
C LEU A 141 -45.27 -27.26 13.46
N LEU A 142 -46.03 -26.32 14.02
CA LEU A 142 -46.35 -26.29 15.44
C LEU A 142 -47.50 -27.26 15.68
N ASP A 143 -47.27 -28.30 16.46
CA ASP A 143 -48.38 -29.10 16.96
C ASP A 143 -49.20 -28.32 18.02
N GLY A 144 -50.39 -28.80 18.36
CA GLY A 144 -51.26 -28.15 19.36
C GLY A 144 -50.65 -28.04 20.76
N GLN A 145 -49.53 -28.74 21.03
CA GLN A 145 -48.77 -28.64 22.28
C GLN A 145 -47.60 -27.65 22.18
N GLY A 146 -47.45 -26.95 21.05
CA GLY A 146 -46.32 -26.06 20.79
C GLY A 146 -45.02 -26.82 20.53
N THR A 147 -45.08 -28.08 20.09
CA THR A 147 -43.89 -28.82 19.68
C THR A 147 -43.60 -28.57 18.21
N LEU A 148 -42.36 -28.19 17.88
CA LEU A 148 -41.93 -28.07 16.49
C LEU A 148 -41.68 -29.46 15.90
N ARG A 149 -42.38 -29.79 14.82
CA ARG A 149 -42.22 -31.03 14.09
C ARG A 149 -41.85 -30.77 12.62
N PRO A 150 -40.97 -31.58 12.02
CA PRO A 150 -40.62 -31.43 10.62
C PRO A 150 -41.81 -31.77 9.72
N VAL A 151 -41.85 -31.14 8.54
CA VAL A 151 -42.81 -31.46 7.48
C VAL A 151 -42.07 -32.12 6.32
N PRO A 152 -42.42 -33.35 5.89
CA PRO A 152 -43.53 -34.20 6.36
C PRO A 152 -43.19 -35.06 7.61
N TYR A 153 -44.21 -35.69 8.21
CA TYR A 153 -44.09 -36.53 9.41
C TYR A 153 -43.47 -37.93 9.16
N ASP A 154 -42.74 -38.11 8.07
CA ASP A 154 -42.18 -39.40 7.65
C ASP A 154 -40.75 -39.64 8.14
N GLY A 155 -40.24 -38.77 9.02
CA GLY A 155 -38.87 -38.83 9.53
C GLY A 155 -37.83 -38.38 8.49
N ARG A 156 -38.24 -37.66 7.44
CA ARG A 156 -37.35 -36.99 6.51
C ARG A 156 -37.18 -35.53 6.88
N LEU A 157 -35.93 -35.08 6.86
CA LEU A 157 -35.61 -33.67 6.93
C LEU A 157 -35.66 -33.09 5.51
N ARG A 158 -36.57 -32.14 5.28
CA ARG A 158 -36.69 -31.41 4.02
C ARG A 158 -36.15 -30.00 4.19
N LEU A 159 -35.04 -29.71 3.51
CA LEU A 159 -34.44 -28.39 3.43
C LEU A 159 -34.75 -27.77 2.07
N GLU A 160 -34.99 -26.48 2.01
CA GLU A 160 -35.08 -25.74 0.76
C GLU A 160 -33.95 -24.73 0.67
N TYR A 161 -32.98 -25.03 -0.19
CA TYR A 161 -31.81 -24.20 -0.40
C TYR A 161 -32.14 -23.06 -1.39
N HIS A 162 -31.90 -21.82 -0.97
CA HIS A 162 -32.14 -20.65 -1.81
C HIS A 162 -30.97 -20.40 -2.76
N ASN A 163 -31.25 -20.41 -4.06
CA ASN A 163 -30.27 -20.03 -5.06
C ASN A 163 -30.27 -18.50 -5.27
N VAL A 164 -29.40 -17.81 -4.52
CA VAL A 164 -29.19 -16.36 -4.66
C VAL A 164 -28.74 -15.96 -6.08
N ASN A 165 -28.18 -16.90 -6.83
CA ASN A 165 -27.73 -16.73 -8.21
C ASN A 165 -28.73 -17.22 -9.26
N HIS A 166 -29.99 -17.44 -8.89
CA HIS A 166 -30.98 -17.95 -9.84
C HIS A 166 -31.29 -16.95 -10.95
N ASP A 167 -31.03 -17.32 -12.20
CA ASP A 167 -31.57 -16.68 -13.39
C ASP A 167 -32.15 -17.77 -14.31
N PRO A 168 -33.39 -17.62 -14.80
CA PRO A 168 -34.03 -18.65 -15.62
C PRO A 168 -33.32 -18.90 -16.95
N ASN A 169 -32.49 -17.98 -17.43
CA ASN A 169 -31.73 -18.11 -18.68
C ASN A 169 -30.37 -18.80 -18.51
N ILE A 170 -29.95 -19.08 -17.27
CA ILE A 170 -28.69 -19.78 -16.99
C ILE A 170 -28.99 -21.27 -16.83
N LEU A 171 -28.24 -22.09 -17.58
CA LEU A 171 -28.22 -23.54 -17.42
C LEU A 171 -27.17 -23.95 -16.38
N MET A 172 -27.51 -24.91 -15.54
CA MET A 172 -26.61 -25.60 -14.62
C MET A 172 -25.70 -26.57 -15.40
N ASP A 173 -24.69 -27.14 -14.73
CA ASP A 173 -23.75 -28.10 -15.34
C ASP A 173 -24.43 -29.36 -15.89
N ASP A 174 -25.63 -29.70 -15.40
CA ASP A 174 -26.45 -30.81 -15.90
C ASP A 174 -27.35 -30.44 -17.11
N GLY A 175 -27.21 -29.21 -17.62
CA GLY A 175 -27.99 -28.68 -18.73
C GLY A 175 -29.40 -28.22 -18.35
N LYS A 176 -29.83 -28.33 -17.09
CA LYS A 176 -31.15 -27.86 -16.66
C LYS A 176 -31.12 -26.37 -16.32
N PRO A 177 -32.23 -25.63 -16.54
CA PRO A 177 -32.34 -24.26 -16.06
C PRO A 177 -32.15 -24.17 -14.55
N SER A 178 -31.47 -23.13 -14.08
CA SER A 178 -31.37 -22.86 -12.66
C SER A 178 -32.76 -22.62 -12.07
N ILE A 179 -33.03 -23.13 -10.87
CA ILE A 179 -34.29 -22.87 -10.13
C ILE A 179 -33.99 -22.03 -8.88
N PRO A 180 -34.98 -21.27 -8.36
CA PRO A 180 -34.78 -20.39 -7.21
C PRO A 180 -34.64 -21.16 -5.87
N TRP A 181 -35.21 -22.36 -5.80
CA TRP A 181 -35.28 -23.17 -4.59
C TRP A 181 -34.95 -24.62 -4.94
N TYR A 182 -33.89 -25.15 -4.35
CA TYR A 182 -33.51 -26.55 -4.51
C TYR A 182 -34.00 -27.35 -3.30
N PRO A 183 -34.95 -28.28 -3.47
CA PRO A 183 -35.36 -29.16 -2.39
C PRO A 183 -34.26 -30.18 -2.11
N ILE A 184 -33.96 -30.37 -0.83
CA ILE A 184 -32.99 -31.35 -0.34
C ILE A 184 -33.72 -32.23 0.66
N GLU A 185 -33.87 -33.50 0.32
CA GLU A 185 -34.47 -34.50 1.20
C GLU A 185 -33.38 -35.39 1.79
N CYS A 186 -33.40 -35.51 3.11
CA CYS A 186 -32.45 -36.28 3.89
C CYS A 186 -33.18 -37.23 4.83
N LEU A 187 -32.67 -38.45 4.97
CA LEU A 187 -33.16 -39.41 5.95
C LEU A 187 -32.47 -39.14 7.30
N ASN A 188 -33.18 -39.25 8.42
CA ASN A 188 -32.64 -38.91 9.75
C ASN A 188 -31.35 -39.68 10.14
N TYR A 189 -31.12 -40.88 9.57
CA TYR A 189 -29.92 -41.68 9.81
C TYR A 189 -28.75 -41.34 8.88
N ASP A 190 -29.01 -40.59 7.80
CA ASP A 190 -28.05 -40.32 6.72
C ASP A 190 -27.47 -38.90 6.82
N ARG A 191 -26.73 -38.69 7.91
CA ARG A 191 -26.34 -37.37 8.40
C ARG A 191 -25.27 -36.70 7.53
N ALA A 192 -24.27 -37.48 7.11
CA ALA A 192 -23.14 -37.00 6.33
C ALA A 192 -23.58 -36.61 4.92
N ASP A 193 -24.41 -37.44 4.29
CA ASP A 193 -24.87 -37.25 2.91
C ASP A 193 -25.74 -35.99 2.79
N CYS A 194 -26.48 -35.63 3.85
CA CYS A 194 -27.31 -34.41 3.83
C CYS A 194 -26.49 -33.14 3.68
N PHE A 195 -25.42 -32.99 4.48
CA PHE A 195 -24.55 -31.83 4.39
C PHE A 195 -23.72 -31.81 3.11
N GLU A 196 -23.35 -32.99 2.61
CA GLU A 196 -22.70 -33.12 1.31
C GLU A 196 -23.60 -32.62 0.18
N LYS A 197 -24.89 -32.98 0.18
CA LYS A 197 -25.88 -32.45 -0.77
C LYS A 197 -26.01 -30.93 -0.69
N VAL A 198 -26.12 -30.37 0.53
CA VAL A 198 -26.16 -28.89 0.74
C VAL A 198 -24.89 -28.25 0.17
N THR A 199 -23.72 -28.82 0.46
CA THR A 199 -22.44 -28.30 0.00
C THR A 199 -22.29 -28.40 -1.52
N SER A 200 -22.77 -29.49 -2.11
CA SER A 200 -22.74 -29.73 -3.56
C SER A 200 -23.63 -28.74 -4.30
N ILE A 201 -24.88 -28.56 -3.84
CA ILE A 201 -25.81 -27.56 -4.38
C ILE A 201 -25.27 -26.14 -4.17
N GLY A 202 -24.73 -25.83 -2.99
CA GLY A 202 -24.12 -24.54 -2.70
C GLY A 202 -22.96 -24.24 -3.63
N LYS A 203 -22.10 -25.22 -3.91
CA LYS A 203 -21.00 -25.08 -4.89
C LYS A 203 -21.52 -24.89 -6.32
N ALA A 204 -22.51 -25.66 -6.74
CA ALA A 204 -23.09 -25.57 -8.08
C ALA A 204 -23.79 -24.21 -8.30
N THR A 205 -24.58 -23.75 -7.33
CA THR A 205 -25.25 -22.43 -7.37
C THR A 205 -24.26 -21.28 -7.25
N ALA A 206 -23.21 -21.41 -6.43
CA ALA A 206 -22.15 -20.42 -6.35
C ALA A 206 -21.43 -20.23 -7.69
N ASN A 207 -21.15 -21.31 -8.43
CA ASN A 207 -20.48 -21.24 -9.73
C ASN A 207 -21.24 -20.41 -10.78
N LEU A 208 -22.55 -20.19 -10.60
CA LEU A 208 -23.35 -19.34 -11.49
C LEU A 208 -23.00 -17.86 -11.38
N ASN A 209 -22.33 -17.43 -10.30
CA ASN A 209 -21.97 -16.02 -10.09
C ASN A 209 -21.11 -15.45 -11.24
N LYS A 210 -20.38 -16.31 -11.98
CA LYS A 210 -19.58 -15.93 -13.16
C LYS A 210 -20.42 -15.29 -14.28
N HIS A 211 -21.71 -15.61 -14.35
CA HIS A 211 -22.64 -15.12 -15.37
C HIS A 211 -23.40 -13.86 -14.96
N LEU A 212 -23.37 -13.54 -13.67
CA LEU A 212 -24.17 -12.46 -13.08
C LEU A 212 -23.34 -11.18 -12.86
N LEU A 213 -22.11 -11.15 -13.38
CA LEU A 213 -21.22 -10.00 -13.29
C LEU A 213 -21.62 -8.93 -14.30
N GLU A 214 -21.88 -7.74 -13.78
CA GLU A 214 -22.08 -6.51 -14.53
C GLU A 214 -20.80 -5.70 -14.51
N ILE A 215 -20.32 -5.32 -15.70
CA ILE A 215 -19.27 -4.32 -15.78
C ILE A 215 -19.90 -3.01 -15.37
N ARG A 216 -19.52 -2.52 -14.19
CA ARG A 216 -19.85 -1.17 -13.77
C ARG A 216 -19.02 -0.24 -14.64
N GLU A 217 -19.46 0.02 -15.86
CA GLU A 217 -19.02 1.21 -16.59
C GLU A 217 -19.24 2.36 -15.61
N ALA A 218 -18.17 3.08 -15.29
CA ALA A 218 -18.16 4.13 -14.28
C ALA A 218 -19.46 4.93 -14.41
N ILE A 219 -20.38 4.67 -13.47
CA ILE A 219 -21.83 4.86 -13.54
C ILE A 219 -22.21 5.85 -14.64
N SER A 220 -22.51 5.36 -15.84
CA SER A 220 -23.08 6.22 -16.86
C SER A 220 -24.49 6.60 -16.39
N PHE A 221 -24.60 7.70 -15.63
CA PHE A 221 -25.88 8.30 -15.24
C PHE A 221 -26.64 8.87 -16.45
N ASP A 222 -26.10 8.72 -17.66
CA ASP A 222 -26.87 8.90 -18.87
C ASP A 222 -27.84 7.72 -19.01
N PRO A 223 -29.14 7.89 -18.71
CA PRO A 223 -30.11 6.81 -18.79
C PRO A 223 -30.28 6.29 -20.23
N SER A 224 -29.78 7.01 -21.24
CA SER A 224 -29.79 6.56 -22.63
C SER A 224 -28.72 5.48 -22.91
N LYS A 225 -27.63 5.47 -22.14
CA LYS A 225 -26.62 4.41 -22.22
C LYS A 225 -27.07 3.26 -21.33
N LYS A 226 -27.75 2.30 -21.94
CA LYS A 226 -28.02 1.03 -21.27
C LYS A 226 -26.68 0.44 -20.82
N PRO A 227 -26.56 -0.01 -19.56
CA PRO A 227 -25.36 -0.69 -19.11
C PRO A 227 -25.04 -1.82 -20.08
N ILE A 228 -23.76 -2.15 -20.21
CA ILE A 228 -23.38 -3.33 -20.99
C ILE A 228 -23.87 -4.55 -20.22
N VAL A 229 -25.12 -4.92 -20.46
CA VAL A 229 -25.63 -6.21 -20.06
C VAL A 229 -25.16 -7.19 -21.13
N CYS A 230 -24.58 -8.31 -20.71
CA CYS A 230 -24.10 -9.40 -21.57
C CYS A 230 -25.25 -10.11 -22.34
N HIS A 231 -26.32 -9.41 -22.74
CA HIS A 231 -27.51 -9.96 -23.40
C HIS A 231 -27.32 -10.30 -24.88
N ILE A 232 -26.11 -10.20 -25.41
CA ILE A 232 -25.83 -10.58 -26.79
C ILE A 232 -24.56 -11.42 -26.74
N PRO A 233 -24.48 -12.58 -27.41
CA PRO A 233 -23.22 -13.27 -27.65
C PRO A 233 -22.29 -12.30 -28.37
N VAL A 234 -21.49 -11.58 -27.58
CA VAL A 234 -20.62 -10.54 -28.07
C VAL A 234 -19.58 -11.27 -28.92
N LYS A 235 -19.61 -11.06 -30.23
CA LYS A 235 -18.55 -11.57 -31.11
C LYS A 235 -17.22 -11.12 -30.51
N SER A 236 -16.26 -12.04 -30.38
CA SER A 236 -14.94 -11.79 -29.74
C SER A 236 -14.33 -10.44 -30.12
N ARG A 237 -14.48 -10.03 -31.39
CA ARG A 237 -14.07 -8.71 -31.92
C ARG A 237 -14.61 -7.50 -31.13
N GLN A 238 -15.87 -7.50 -30.72
CA GLN A 238 -16.46 -6.39 -29.94
C GLN A 238 -15.90 -6.32 -28.52
N ILE A 239 -15.54 -7.46 -27.90
CA ILE A 239 -14.87 -7.49 -26.60
C ILE A 239 -13.47 -6.87 -26.72
N TYR A 240 -12.71 -7.26 -27.74
CA TYR A 240 -11.38 -6.68 -27.99
C TYR A 240 -11.45 -5.19 -28.30
N GLN A 241 -12.47 -4.74 -29.04
CA GLN A 241 -12.69 -3.32 -29.27
C GLN A 241 -13.00 -2.58 -27.96
N LYS A 242 -13.83 -3.13 -27.06
CA LYS A 242 -14.07 -2.51 -25.76
C LYS A 242 -12.83 -2.49 -24.87
N LEU A 243 -12.01 -3.54 -24.91
CA LEU A 243 -10.71 -3.58 -24.24
C LEU A 243 -9.78 -2.49 -24.79
N SER A 244 -9.73 -2.28 -26.11
CA SER A 244 -8.93 -1.21 -26.71
C SER A 244 -9.48 0.18 -26.41
N ASP A 245 -10.81 0.32 -26.33
CA ASP A 245 -11.49 1.59 -26.12
C ASP A 245 -11.53 2.00 -24.63
N SER A 246 -11.26 1.06 -23.73
CA SER A 246 -11.18 1.28 -22.28
C SER A 246 -10.31 2.49 -21.95
N ARG A 247 -10.88 3.49 -21.27
CA ARG A 247 -10.14 4.72 -20.94
C ARG A 247 -9.31 4.56 -19.69
N ARG A 248 -9.74 3.66 -18.80
CA ARG A 248 -9.10 3.38 -17.54
C ARG A 248 -8.65 1.94 -17.44
N PHE A 249 -7.59 1.75 -16.67
CA PHE A 249 -7.07 0.42 -16.40
C PHE A 249 -8.06 -0.46 -15.60
N THR A 250 -8.85 0.15 -14.70
CA THR A 250 -9.89 -0.57 -13.95
C THR A 250 -11.00 -1.11 -14.86
N GLU A 251 -11.44 -0.33 -15.84
CA GLU A 251 -12.39 -0.75 -16.88
C GLU A 251 -11.82 -1.89 -17.71
N PHE A 252 -10.57 -1.75 -18.16
CA PHE A 252 -9.85 -2.79 -18.90
C PHE A 252 -9.84 -4.13 -18.14
N ILE A 253 -9.50 -4.11 -16.85
CA ILE A 253 -9.51 -5.31 -16.01
C ILE A 253 -10.94 -5.83 -15.80
N GLY A 254 -11.92 -4.96 -15.61
CA GLY A 254 -13.33 -5.36 -15.52
C GLY A 254 -13.80 -6.12 -16.77
N HIS A 255 -13.49 -5.60 -17.96
CA HIS A 255 -13.75 -6.29 -19.23
C HIS A 255 -13.01 -7.63 -19.34
N LEU A 256 -11.75 -7.69 -18.90
CA LEU A 256 -10.97 -8.92 -18.91
C LEU A 256 -11.61 -9.99 -17.99
N LEU A 257 -12.09 -9.61 -16.80
CA LEU A 257 -12.71 -10.52 -15.85
C LEU A 257 -14.00 -11.16 -16.38
N VAL A 258 -14.81 -10.41 -17.13
CA VAL A 258 -16.14 -10.83 -17.63
C VAL A 258 -16.08 -11.51 -19.01
N SER A 259 -14.97 -11.37 -19.74
CA SER A 259 -14.82 -11.80 -21.14
C SER A 259 -15.24 -13.24 -21.46
N ASP A 260 -15.01 -14.19 -20.54
CA ASP A 260 -15.26 -15.63 -20.79
C ASP A 260 -16.62 -16.12 -20.27
N SER A 261 -17.49 -15.25 -19.77
CA SER A 261 -18.71 -15.67 -19.07
C SER A 261 -19.95 -14.84 -19.38
N CYS A 262 -19.91 -14.01 -20.43
CA CYS A 262 -21.08 -13.28 -20.93
C CYS A 262 -22.12 -14.24 -21.54
N HIS A 263 -23.19 -14.50 -20.79
CA HIS A 263 -24.42 -15.14 -21.28
C HIS A 263 -25.61 -14.17 -21.09
N ASN A 264 -26.76 -14.49 -21.67
CA ASN A 264 -28.02 -13.74 -21.53
C ASN A 264 -28.61 -13.82 -20.11
N ALA A 265 -27.84 -13.43 -19.11
CA ALA A 265 -28.23 -13.40 -17.71
C ALA A 265 -28.43 -11.96 -17.23
N SER A 266 -29.26 -11.83 -16.20
CA SER A 266 -29.50 -10.58 -15.50
C SER A 266 -28.28 -10.25 -14.65
N ALA A 267 -27.70 -9.08 -14.88
CA ALA A 267 -26.66 -8.51 -14.03
C ALA A 267 -27.15 -8.43 -12.58
N ARG A 268 -26.35 -8.94 -11.63
CA ARG A 268 -26.62 -8.83 -10.18
C ARG A 268 -25.43 -8.32 -9.37
N TYR A 269 -24.23 -8.65 -9.80
CA TYR A 269 -23.01 -8.29 -9.08
C TYR A 269 -22.19 -7.33 -9.91
N THR A 270 -21.71 -6.24 -9.32
CA THR A 270 -20.79 -5.38 -10.06
C THR A 270 -19.40 -5.99 -10.10
N THR A 271 -18.67 -5.77 -11.19
CA THR A 271 -17.24 -6.05 -11.26
C THR A 271 -16.50 -5.38 -10.12
N PRO A 272 -15.42 -5.99 -9.60
CA PRO A 272 -14.60 -5.37 -8.57
C PRO A 272 -14.15 -3.97 -8.98
N VAL A 273 -14.14 -3.03 -8.03
CA VAL A 273 -13.69 -1.65 -8.26
C VAL A 273 -12.49 -1.39 -7.36
N ILE A 274 -11.48 -0.67 -7.86
CA ILE A 274 -10.39 -0.24 -6.98
C ILE A 274 -10.86 0.95 -6.15
N SER A 275 -10.71 0.84 -4.83
CA SER A 275 -10.98 1.92 -3.89
C SER A 275 -9.93 1.95 -2.77
N ASN A 276 -10.10 2.91 -1.86
CA ASN A 276 -9.30 3.03 -0.67
C ASN A 276 -9.80 2.00 0.36
N VAL A 277 -8.90 1.11 0.78
CA VAL A 277 -9.21 0.07 1.76
C VAL A 277 -9.62 0.66 3.12
N ALA A 278 -9.21 1.90 3.44
CA ALA A 278 -9.62 2.57 4.67
C ALA A 278 -11.08 3.07 4.63
N THR A 279 -11.62 3.38 3.45
CA THR A 279 -13.01 3.85 3.29
C THR A 279 -13.98 2.69 3.04
N GLN A 280 -13.56 1.47 3.35
CA GLN A 280 -14.26 0.28 2.94
C GLN A 280 -15.67 0.22 3.53
N LEU A 281 -16.65 -0.05 2.67
CA LEU A 281 -17.99 -0.39 3.10
C LEU A 281 -17.94 -1.75 3.82
N SER A 282 -18.65 -1.86 4.95
CA SER A 282 -18.62 -3.04 5.83
C SER A 282 -18.94 -4.39 5.13
N PHE A 283 -19.50 -4.34 3.92
CA PHE A 283 -19.98 -5.48 3.15
C PHE A 283 -19.10 -5.91 1.97
N THR A 284 -17.88 -5.40 1.84
CA THR A 284 -16.94 -5.88 0.82
C THR A 284 -15.76 -6.60 1.46
N THR A 285 -15.00 -7.32 0.65
CA THR A 285 -13.68 -7.87 1.01
C THR A 285 -12.65 -7.21 0.12
N PRO A 286 -11.61 -6.55 0.67
CA PRO A 286 -10.63 -5.89 -0.14
C PRO A 286 -9.55 -6.90 -0.57
N ILE A 287 -9.16 -6.88 -1.83
CA ILE A 287 -7.89 -7.45 -2.27
C ILE A 287 -6.91 -6.30 -2.44
N ILE A 288 -5.94 -6.20 -1.54
CA ILE A 288 -4.90 -5.18 -1.60
C ILE A 288 -4.18 -5.27 -2.95
N GLU A 289 -4.12 -4.16 -3.66
CA GLU A 289 -3.47 -4.04 -4.97
C GLU A 289 -2.10 -3.39 -4.82
N SER A 290 -2.06 -2.19 -4.25
CA SER A 290 -0.83 -1.46 -4.00
C SER A 290 -1.01 -0.41 -2.91
N VAL A 291 0.11 0.04 -2.35
CA VAL A 291 0.14 1.29 -1.58
C VAL A 291 0.56 2.39 -2.54
N ARG A 292 -0.27 3.43 -2.64
CA ARG A 292 0.01 4.61 -3.44
C ARG A 292 0.65 5.66 -2.54
N ASP A 293 1.90 5.95 -2.87
CA ASP A 293 2.69 7.00 -2.23
C ASP A 293 2.58 8.29 -3.02
N TYR A 294 2.55 9.40 -2.30
CA TYR A 294 2.46 10.73 -2.88
C TYR A 294 3.78 11.47 -2.70
N GLY A 295 4.03 12.40 -3.59
CA GLY A 295 5.14 13.33 -3.48
C GLY A 295 4.64 14.73 -3.78
N PHE A 296 5.46 15.71 -3.45
CA PHE A 296 5.18 17.10 -3.79
C PHE A 296 6.40 17.75 -4.40
N ILE A 297 6.17 18.83 -5.13
CA ILE A 297 7.20 19.69 -5.71
C ILE A 297 7.06 21.08 -5.10
N SER A 298 8.16 21.66 -4.63
CA SER A 298 8.22 23.06 -4.21
C SER A 298 9.59 23.66 -4.51
N CYS A 299 9.63 24.99 -4.63
CA CYS A 299 10.87 25.78 -4.62
C CYS A 299 10.99 26.65 -3.35
N TYR A 300 10.07 26.47 -2.38
CA TYR A 300 10.08 27.27 -1.16
C TYR A 300 11.37 27.04 -0.37
N MET A 301 12.12 28.13 -0.18
CA MET A 301 13.42 28.16 0.52
C MET A 301 14.46 27.18 -0.03
N VAL A 302 14.28 26.67 -1.25
CA VAL A 302 15.30 25.89 -1.96
C VAL A 302 16.42 26.85 -2.33
N LYS A 303 17.55 26.72 -1.63
CA LYS A 303 18.73 27.53 -1.87
C LYS A 303 19.84 26.64 -2.43
N PRO A 304 20.64 27.16 -3.37
CA PRO A 304 21.89 26.50 -3.69
C PRO A 304 22.72 26.41 -2.41
N ASP A 305 23.37 25.27 -2.17
CA ASP A 305 24.35 25.20 -1.11
C ASP A 305 25.55 26.06 -1.52
N THR A 306 25.54 27.33 -1.10
CA THR A 306 26.55 28.34 -1.46
C THR A 306 27.65 28.45 -0.43
N PHE A 307 27.74 27.51 0.52
CA PHE A 307 28.83 27.55 1.49
C PHE A 307 30.13 27.19 0.78
N ILE A 308 30.90 28.22 0.40
CA ILE A 308 32.22 28.08 -0.25
C ILE A 308 33.13 27.14 0.58
N LEU A 309 32.98 27.14 1.91
CA LEU A 309 33.69 26.22 2.79
C LEU A 309 33.20 24.76 2.71
N SER A 310 31.89 24.49 2.50
CA SER A 310 31.43 23.12 2.25
C SER A 310 31.98 22.65 0.90
N ALA A 311 31.91 23.48 -0.15
CA ALA A 311 32.49 23.14 -1.45
C ALA A 311 34.00 22.77 -1.41
N LEU A 312 34.76 23.31 -0.45
CA LEU A 312 36.18 22.97 -0.22
C LEU A 312 36.39 21.73 0.68
N SER A 313 35.41 21.32 1.46
CA SER A 313 35.53 20.17 2.37
C SER A 313 34.77 18.93 1.87
N ASP A 314 33.64 19.11 1.19
CA ASP A 314 32.78 18.08 0.61
C ASP A 314 33.42 17.09 -0.36
N PRO A 315 34.51 17.40 -1.10
CA PRO A 315 35.15 16.42 -1.96
C PRO A 315 35.60 15.15 -1.23
N PHE A 316 35.77 15.22 0.10
CA PHE A 316 36.00 14.10 0.99
C PHE A 316 34.99 14.13 2.14
N ASP A 317 34.51 12.95 2.56
CA ASP A 317 33.66 12.83 3.74
C ASP A 317 34.45 13.08 5.04
N MET A 318 33.71 13.34 6.13
CA MET A 318 34.32 13.60 7.44
C MET A 318 35.20 12.44 7.92
N GLU A 319 34.86 11.20 7.57
CA GLU A 319 35.65 10.01 7.92
C GLU A 319 37.00 10.02 7.20
N THR A 320 37.04 10.39 5.92
CA THR A 320 38.29 10.55 5.16
C THR A 320 39.14 11.67 5.74
N TRP A 321 38.56 12.83 6.08
CA TRP A 321 39.31 13.93 6.72
C TRP A 321 39.92 13.52 8.07
N ILE A 322 39.15 12.83 8.91
CA ILE A 322 39.66 12.29 10.18
C ILE A 322 40.80 11.30 9.92
N SER A 323 40.63 10.41 8.94
CA SER A 323 41.66 9.42 8.55
C SER A 323 42.94 10.08 8.05
N LEU A 324 42.83 11.14 7.25
CA LEU A 324 43.98 11.93 6.78
C LEU A 324 44.69 12.65 7.93
N CYS A 325 43.95 13.25 8.86
CA CYS A 325 44.51 13.87 10.06
C CYS A 325 45.24 12.85 10.96
N VAL A 326 44.65 11.67 11.17
CA VAL A 326 45.29 10.58 11.93
C VAL A 326 46.54 10.06 11.21
N GLY A 327 46.44 9.81 9.90
CA GLY A 327 47.59 9.36 9.09
C GLY A 327 48.73 10.37 9.12
N PHE A 328 48.42 11.66 8.99
CA PHE A 328 49.39 12.76 9.06
C PHE A 328 50.07 12.83 10.44
N THR A 329 49.29 12.77 11.53
CA THR A 329 49.85 12.81 12.89
C THR A 329 50.73 11.61 13.20
N VAL A 330 50.35 10.40 12.75
CA VAL A 330 51.18 9.19 12.86
C VAL A 330 52.47 9.35 12.07
N PHE A 331 52.41 9.84 10.83
CA PHE A 331 53.60 10.07 10.01
C PHE A 331 54.54 11.11 10.64
N VAL A 332 54.00 12.22 11.15
CA VAL A 332 54.77 13.23 11.89
C VAL A 332 55.41 12.64 13.16
N ALA A 333 54.68 11.81 13.91
CA ALA A 333 55.21 11.14 15.09
C ALA A 333 56.37 10.19 14.73
N ILE A 334 56.21 9.37 13.68
CA ILE A 334 57.26 8.49 13.14
C ILE A 334 58.51 9.30 12.77
N LEU A 335 58.34 10.36 11.97
CA LEU A 335 59.46 11.23 11.56
C LEU A 335 60.11 12.00 12.71
N THR A 336 59.40 12.23 13.81
CA THR A 336 59.94 12.93 14.98
C THR A 336 60.68 11.98 15.93
N ILE A 337 60.17 10.75 16.11
CA ILE A 337 60.71 9.76 17.05
C ILE A 337 61.96 9.06 16.48
N LEU A 338 61.93 8.62 15.21
CA LEU A 338 63.01 7.82 14.60
C LEU A 338 64.40 8.49 14.60
N PRO A 339 64.53 9.80 14.35
CA PRO A 339 65.83 10.49 14.39
C PRO A 339 66.41 10.66 15.81
N GLY A 340 65.65 10.33 16.87
CA GLY A 340 66.08 10.48 18.26
C GLY A 340 66.13 11.92 18.77
N GLN A 341 65.72 12.90 17.97
CA GLN A 341 65.65 14.32 18.34
C GLN A 341 64.20 14.80 18.30
N LEU A 342 63.61 15.06 19.46
CA LEU A 342 62.30 15.69 19.58
C LEU A 342 62.39 17.14 19.07
N GLY A 343 61.83 17.42 17.89
CA GLY A 343 61.83 18.76 17.32
C GLY A 343 60.89 18.91 16.12
N TRP A 344 60.39 20.14 15.90
CA TRP A 344 59.34 20.50 14.93
C TRP A 344 59.66 20.22 13.46
N ALA A 345 60.93 19.96 13.11
CA ALA A 345 61.29 19.77 11.70
C ALA A 345 60.65 18.51 11.04
N GLY A 346 60.19 17.50 11.80
CA GLY A 346 59.42 16.38 11.24
C GLY A 346 58.03 16.83 10.79
N MET A 347 57.38 17.69 11.58
CA MET A 347 56.11 18.32 11.24
C MET A 347 56.27 19.27 10.04
N LEU A 348 57.27 20.16 10.06
CA LEU A 348 57.53 21.07 8.94
C LEU A 348 57.79 20.32 7.63
N PHE A 349 58.53 19.21 7.69
CA PHE A 349 58.80 18.37 6.53
C PHE A 349 57.53 17.70 5.99
N ALA A 350 56.73 17.07 6.87
CA ALA A 350 55.45 16.47 6.46
C ALA A 350 54.48 17.50 5.90
N THR A 351 54.36 18.67 6.52
CA THR A 351 53.54 19.78 6.03
C THR A 351 54.02 20.27 4.67
N GLY A 352 55.34 20.39 4.45
CA GLY A 352 55.90 20.78 3.17
C GLY A 352 55.55 19.82 2.05
N ILE A 353 55.58 18.50 2.31
CA ILE A 353 55.14 17.48 1.35
C ILE A 353 53.64 17.62 1.05
N CYS A 354 52.79 17.74 2.07
CA CYS A 354 51.34 17.85 1.87
C CYS A 354 50.91 19.12 1.13
N LEU A 355 51.65 20.22 1.31
CA LEU A 355 51.39 21.49 0.63
C LEU A 355 52.02 21.59 -0.77
N GLU A 356 52.63 20.51 -1.28
CA GLU A 356 53.41 20.50 -2.53
C GLU A 356 54.48 21.62 -2.55
N ASN A 357 54.93 22.07 -1.38
CA ASN A 357 55.70 23.30 -1.27
C ASN A 357 57.19 22.99 -1.45
N SER A 358 57.70 23.32 -2.64
CA SER A 358 59.12 23.18 -3.02
C SER A 358 60.06 24.11 -2.23
N VAL A 359 59.52 24.95 -1.34
CA VAL A 359 60.24 25.97 -0.55
C VAL A 359 60.94 25.41 0.69
N LEU A 360 60.87 24.10 0.97
CA LEU A 360 61.89 23.50 1.82
C LEU A 360 63.19 23.45 1.02
N ASP A 361 63.99 24.53 1.13
CA ASP A 361 65.39 24.72 0.71
C ASP A 361 66.33 23.75 1.46
N GLY A 362 65.84 22.53 1.60
CA GLY A 362 66.05 21.60 2.69
C GLY A 362 66.85 20.42 2.23
N GLU A 363 67.63 20.53 1.15
CA GLU A 363 68.70 19.55 0.95
C GLU A 363 69.62 19.57 2.18
N ASN A 364 69.87 20.75 2.76
CA ASN A 364 70.58 20.92 4.02
C ASN A 364 69.79 20.43 5.24
N LEU A 365 68.47 20.67 5.28
CA LEU A 365 67.61 20.30 6.41
C LEU A 365 67.32 18.78 6.46
N PHE A 366 67.20 18.17 5.28
CA PHE A 366 67.09 16.73 5.08
C PHE A 366 68.45 16.03 5.30
N ARG A 367 69.56 16.54 4.75
CA ARG A 367 70.90 15.96 4.99
C ARG A 367 71.34 16.08 6.44
N SER A 368 71.03 17.18 7.12
CA SER A 368 71.38 17.36 8.54
C SER A 368 70.61 16.43 9.45
N ARG A 369 69.33 16.14 9.14
CA ARG A 369 68.48 15.27 9.96
C ARG A 369 68.57 13.78 9.60
N PHE A 370 68.78 13.48 8.32
CA PHE A 370 68.98 12.14 7.78
C PHE A 370 70.35 12.06 7.09
N PRO A 371 71.46 12.07 7.87
CA PRO A 371 72.80 12.00 7.30
C PRO A 371 72.93 10.78 6.40
N SER A 372 73.65 10.90 5.28
CA SER A 372 73.75 9.82 4.28
C SER A 372 74.23 8.48 4.85
N LYS A 373 74.90 8.53 6.02
CA LYS A 373 75.44 7.40 6.78
C LYS A 373 74.46 6.74 7.77
N SER A 374 73.26 7.28 8.02
CA SER A 374 72.26 6.59 8.84
C SER A 374 71.50 5.56 7.99
N ASP A 375 71.76 4.29 8.28
CA ASP A 375 71.40 3.11 7.47
C ASP A 375 69.90 2.74 7.48
N ILE A 376 69.01 3.67 7.82
CA ILE A 376 67.58 3.38 7.96
C ILE A 376 66.89 3.58 6.59
N GLN A 377 67.18 2.65 5.67
CA GLN A 377 66.59 2.60 4.33
C GLN A 377 65.06 2.69 4.36
N GLY A 378 64.42 2.08 5.37
CA GLY A 378 62.97 2.15 5.60
C GLY A 378 62.40 3.56 5.73
N VAL A 379 63.10 4.50 6.38
CA VAL A 379 62.60 5.89 6.50
C VAL A 379 62.58 6.57 5.14
N ARG A 380 63.57 6.31 4.28
CA ARG A 380 63.60 6.86 2.92
C ARG A 380 62.48 6.29 2.05
N ILE A 381 62.23 4.98 2.16
CA ILE A 381 61.10 4.32 1.46
C ILE A 381 59.77 4.88 1.96
N LEU A 382 59.60 5.00 3.28
CA LEU A 382 58.39 5.55 3.89
C LEU A 382 58.13 7.00 3.43
N ILE A 383 59.16 7.84 3.40
CA ILE A 383 59.06 9.21 2.90
C ILE A 383 58.71 9.22 1.41
N ALA A 384 59.37 8.40 0.58
CA ALA A 384 59.07 8.32 -0.85
C ALA A 384 57.62 7.88 -1.11
N VAL A 385 57.14 6.87 -0.36
CA VAL A 385 55.76 6.41 -0.40
C VAL A 385 54.80 7.52 0.03
N TRP A 386 55.08 8.23 1.12
CA TRP A 386 54.24 9.35 1.58
C TRP A 386 54.19 10.49 0.56
N VAL A 387 55.31 10.81 -0.09
CA VAL A 387 55.36 11.79 -1.18
C VAL A 387 54.49 11.35 -2.35
N VAL A 388 54.60 10.10 -2.80
CA VAL A 388 53.79 9.60 -3.92
C VAL A 388 52.31 9.55 -3.54
N LEU A 389 51.96 8.97 -2.39
CA LEU A 389 50.56 8.81 -2.00
C LEU A 389 49.92 10.13 -1.58
N THR A 390 50.49 10.82 -0.60
CA THR A 390 49.90 12.02 -0.01
C THR A 390 50.25 13.28 -0.81
N GLY A 391 51.51 13.42 -1.22
CA GLY A 391 51.99 14.62 -1.92
C GLY A 391 51.56 14.70 -3.39
N THR A 392 51.32 13.58 -4.06
CA THR A 392 50.95 13.59 -5.50
C THR A 392 49.60 12.93 -5.80
N THR A 393 49.29 11.78 -5.21
CA THR A 393 48.06 11.05 -5.55
C THR A 393 46.85 11.69 -4.89
N LEU A 394 46.91 11.92 -3.58
CA LEU A 394 45.82 12.49 -2.80
C LEU A 394 45.47 13.92 -3.23
N THR A 395 46.48 14.77 -3.49
CA THR A 395 46.25 16.14 -3.96
C THR A 395 45.61 16.17 -5.34
N ASN A 396 46.05 15.31 -6.27
CA ASN A 396 45.42 15.18 -7.58
C ASN A 396 44.01 14.61 -7.51
N TRP A 397 43.74 13.69 -6.58
CA TRP A 397 42.38 13.20 -6.34
C TRP A 397 41.49 14.25 -5.74
N TYR A 398 41.95 14.97 -4.72
CA TYR A 398 41.21 16.10 -4.19
C TYR A 398 40.90 17.11 -5.29
N LYS A 399 41.89 17.50 -6.11
CA LYS A 399 41.70 18.39 -7.28
C LYS A 399 40.66 17.80 -8.24
N THR A 400 40.68 16.50 -8.51
CA THR A 400 39.73 15.83 -9.42
C THR A 400 38.32 15.81 -8.84
N SER A 401 38.15 15.36 -7.59
CA SER A 401 36.87 15.35 -6.87
C SER A 401 36.30 16.76 -6.76
N PHE A 402 37.11 17.73 -6.32
CA PHE A 402 36.73 19.14 -6.25
C PHE A 402 36.31 19.69 -7.61
N THR A 403 37.10 19.45 -8.67
CA THR A 403 36.74 19.88 -10.03
C THR A 403 35.45 19.22 -10.49
N MET A 404 35.22 17.95 -10.12
CA MET A 404 34.00 17.24 -10.44
C MET A 404 32.81 17.87 -9.74
N ASP A 405 32.90 18.13 -8.44
CA ASP A 405 31.86 18.81 -7.65
C ASP A 405 31.62 20.24 -8.13
N MET A 406 32.64 20.92 -8.67
CA MET A 406 32.50 22.25 -9.27
C MET A 406 31.91 22.26 -10.69
N ILE A 407 32.09 21.19 -11.46
CA ILE A 407 31.47 21.02 -12.78
C ILE A 407 30.02 20.56 -12.64
N VAL A 408 29.73 19.80 -11.58
CA VAL A 408 28.42 19.21 -11.36
C VAL A 408 27.46 20.29 -10.90
N PRO A 409 26.19 20.25 -11.38
CA PRO A 409 25.22 21.26 -11.01
C PRO A 409 25.13 21.39 -9.50
N VAL A 410 25.11 22.64 -9.04
CA VAL A 410 25.01 23.02 -7.63
C VAL A 410 23.96 22.15 -6.93
N LYS A 411 24.33 21.55 -5.80
CA LYS A 411 23.37 20.81 -4.98
C LYS A 411 22.39 21.79 -4.35
N TYR A 412 21.13 21.39 -4.33
CA TYR A 412 20.06 22.15 -3.71
C TYR A 412 19.45 21.25 -2.66
N ASP A 413 19.45 21.71 -1.41
CA ASP A 413 18.84 21.00 -0.30
C ASP A 413 17.52 21.69 0.09
N PRO A 414 16.42 20.94 0.18
CA PRO A 414 15.17 21.48 0.69
C PRO A 414 15.25 21.56 2.23
N PRO A 415 14.73 22.62 2.86
CA PRO A 415 14.62 22.68 4.33
C PRO A 415 13.41 21.92 4.87
N TRP A 416 12.81 21.05 4.05
CA TRP A 416 11.58 20.32 4.31
C TRP A 416 11.75 18.88 3.84
N ASP A 417 11.13 17.95 4.55
CA ASP A 417 11.02 16.55 4.13
C ASP A 417 9.60 16.28 3.61
N THR A 418 8.61 16.89 4.28
CA THR A 418 7.18 16.79 3.99
C THR A 418 6.60 18.16 3.70
N PHE A 419 5.49 18.23 2.96
CA PHE A 419 4.87 19.53 2.67
C PHE A 419 4.29 20.21 3.93
N LEU A 420 4.07 19.44 5.00
CA LEU A 420 3.58 19.94 6.29
C LEU A 420 4.64 20.71 7.07
N ASP A 421 5.93 20.54 6.73
CA ASP A 421 7.02 21.34 7.29
C ASP A 421 6.95 22.81 6.80
N ILE A 422 6.22 23.07 5.72
CA ILE A 422 5.98 24.40 5.17
C ILE A 422 4.71 24.98 5.81
N GLU A 423 4.84 25.61 6.97
CA GLU A 423 3.71 26.19 7.70
C GLU A 423 2.96 27.24 6.85
N GLY A 424 1.67 27.02 6.62
CA GLY A 424 0.82 27.89 5.79
C GLY A 424 0.97 27.66 4.28
N ALA A 425 1.54 26.53 3.86
CA ALA A 425 1.63 26.17 2.46
C ALA A 425 0.26 26.08 1.77
N GLN A 426 0.19 26.65 0.58
CA GLN A 426 -0.88 26.37 -0.38
C GLN A 426 -0.46 25.18 -1.25
N VAL A 427 -1.26 24.13 -1.28
CA VAL A 427 -0.99 22.92 -2.04
C VAL A 427 -1.89 22.87 -3.27
N LEU A 428 -1.29 22.95 -4.46
CA LEU A 428 -1.96 22.65 -5.72
C LEU A 428 -2.11 21.13 -5.84
N MET A 429 -3.32 20.65 -6.06
CA MET A 429 -3.63 19.21 -6.12
C MET A 429 -4.53 18.90 -7.32
N PRO A 430 -4.21 17.92 -8.18
CA PRO A 430 -5.09 17.53 -9.27
C PRO A 430 -6.46 17.07 -8.77
N PHE A 431 -7.55 17.47 -9.44
CA PHE A 431 -8.90 17.03 -9.07
C PHE A 431 -9.04 15.50 -8.98
N ASP A 432 -8.43 14.80 -9.92
CA ASP A 432 -8.56 13.35 -10.07
C ASP A 432 -7.56 12.57 -9.18
N LEU A 433 -6.72 13.27 -8.40
CA LEU A 433 -5.67 12.64 -7.59
C LEU A 433 -6.24 11.69 -6.53
N LEU A 434 -7.33 12.12 -5.88
CA LEU A 434 -8.01 11.37 -4.81
C LEU A 434 -9.23 10.59 -5.31
N ASP A 435 -9.61 10.74 -6.58
CA ASP A 435 -10.71 9.99 -7.18
C ASP A 435 -10.25 8.59 -7.63
N GLU A 436 -10.20 7.69 -6.67
CA GLU A 436 -9.78 6.31 -6.92
C GLU A 436 -10.79 5.50 -7.69
N THR A 437 -12.07 5.84 -7.51
CA THR A 437 -13.22 5.20 -8.14
C THR A 437 -13.41 5.63 -9.59
N GLY A 438 -12.80 6.75 -9.98
CA GLY A 438 -13.04 7.38 -11.26
C GLY A 438 -14.43 8.03 -11.37
N LEU A 439 -15.09 8.36 -10.27
CA LEU A 439 -16.42 8.97 -10.30
C LEU A 439 -16.39 10.40 -10.86
N LEU A 440 -15.30 11.16 -10.70
CA LEU A 440 -15.19 12.54 -11.18
C LEU A 440 -15.18 12.65 -12.70
N ALA A 441 -14.59 11.70 -13.43
CA ALA A 441 -14.62 11.74 -14.90
C ALA A 441 -15.98 11.36 -15.50
N ILE A 442 -16.96 10.98 -14.67
CA ILE A 442 -18.33 10.82 -15.12
C ILE A 442 -18.92 12.22 -15.23
N GLY A 443 -19.07 12.72 -16.46
CA GLY A 443 -19.40 14.12 -16.76
C GLY A 443 -20.65 14.71 -16.09
N TYR A 444 -21.50 13.90 -15.44
CA TYR A 444 -22.60 14.38 -14.61
C TYR A 444 -22.11 15.04 -13.31
N PHE A 445 -21.04 14.52 -12.69
CA PHE A 445 -20.36 15.15 -11.56
C PHE A 445 -19.41 16.26 -11.99
N GLY A 446 -19.23 16.51 -13.29
CA GLY A 446 -18.47 17.67 -13.77
C GLY A 446 -19.01 18.99 -13.22
N LYS A 447 -20.30 19.04 -12.85
CA LYS A 447 -20.93 20.19 -12.18
C LYS A 447 -20.70 20.26 -10.66
N PHE A 448 -20.18 19.20 -10.06
CA PHE A 448 -19.91 19.06 -8.62
C PHE A 448 -18.43 18.78 -8.35
N ARG A 449 -17.56 19.18 -9.28
CA ARG A 449 -16.19 18.72 -9.28
C ARG A 449 -15.45 19.20 -8.03
N HIS A 450 -15.67 20.45 -7.63
CA HIS A 450 -15.08 21.01 -6.42
C HIS A 450 -15.66 20.38 -5.16
N LEU A 451 -16.97 20.18 -5.11
CA LEU A 451 -17.63 19.49 -4.01
C LEU A 451 -17.09 18.06 -3.83
N THR A 452 -17.06 17.26 -4.89
CA THR A 452 -16.60 15.87 -4.83
C THR A 452 -15.11 15.80 -4.49
N PHE A 453 -14.29 16.70 -5.04
CA PHE A 453 -12.87 16.83 -4.65
C PHE A 453 -12.71 17.10 -3.15
N LEU A 454 -13.42 18.11 -2.62
CA LEU A 454 -13.34 18.45 -1.19
C LEU A 454 -13.91 17.35 -0.30
N ASN A 455 -14.93 16.63 -0.74
CA ASN A 455 -15.43 15.45 -0.04
C ASN A 455 -14.38 14.33 0.01
N HIS A 456 -13.65 14.09 -1.08
CA HIS A 456 -12.54 13.14 -1.07
C HIS A 456 -11.44 13.57 -0.12
N VAL A 457 -11.08 14.86 -0.09
CA VAL A 457 -10.15 15.40 0.91
C VAL A 457 -10.69 15.17 2.33
N LEU A 458 -11.96 15.47 2.59
CA LEU A 458 -12.60 15.27 3.90
C LEU A 458 -12.54 13.81 4.36
N LEU A 459 -12.86 12.87 3.47
CA LEU A 459 -12.79 11.44 3.76
C LEU A 459 -11.37 10.97 4.10
N ARG A 460 -10.32 11.66 3.60
CA ARG A 460 -8.92 11.36 3.97
C ARG A 460 -8.52 11.95 5.30
N VAL A 461 -9.03 13.12 5.65
CA VAL A 461 -8.62 13.81 6.88
C VAL A 461 -9.37 13.32 8.12
N ASP A 462 -10.58 12.78 7.97
CA ASP A 462 -11.44 12.42 9.11
C ASP A 462 -10.80 11.44 10.11
N PRO A 463 -10.07 10.38 9.68
CA PRO A 463 -9.36 9.51 10.62
C PRO A 463 -8.29 10.23 11.45
N PHE A 464 -7.67 11.28 10.90
CA PHE A 464 -6.62 12.05 11.58
C PHE A 464 -7.18 13.09 12.55
N VAL A 465 -8.41 13.57 12.33
CA VAL A 465 -9.07 14.51 13.26
C VAL A 465 -9.30 13.87 14.62
N ASN A 466 -9.67 12.59 14.63
CA ASN A 466 -9.99 11.85 15.85
C ASN A 466 -8.77 11.13 16.44
N TYR A 467 -7.57 11.33 15.89
CA TYR A 467 -6.37 10.67 16.33
C TYR A 467 -5.89 11.21 17.69
N GLN A 468 -5.88 10.37 18.73
CA GLN A 468 -5.46 10.72 20.09
C GLN A 468 -4.02 10.29 20.44
N GLY A 469 -3.27 9.73 19.49
CA GLY A 469 -1.92 9.23 19.77
C GLY A 469 -0.85 10.33 19.89
N ASN A 470 0.29 9.99 20.49
CA ASN A 470 1.34 10.95 20.85
C ASN A 470 2.49 11.09 19.82
N TYR A 471 2.46 10.37 18.70
CA TYR A 471 3.53 10.43 17.68
C TYR A 471 3.60 11.81 17.03
N SER A 472 4.81 12.39 16.96
CA SER A 472 5.05 13.76 16.48
C SER A 472 4.56 14.01 15.06
N VAL A 473 4.81 13.08 14.13
CA VAL A 473 4.35 13.16 12.73
C VAL A 473 2.83 13.29 12.65
N PHE A 474 2.10 12.46 13.42
CA PHE A 474 0.64 12.50 13.43
C PHE A 474 0.06 13.77 14.09
N LYS A 475 0.82 14.50 14.91
CA LYS A 475 0.39 15.82 15.41
C LYS A 475 0.31 16.86 14.30
N GLY A 476 1.28 16.85 13.38
CA GLY A 476 1.23 17.68 12.17
C GLY A 476 0.01 17.34 11.31
N TYR A 477 -0.27 16.04 11.17
CA TYR A 477 -1.39 15.53 10.38
C TYR A 477 -2.73 15.93 11.00
N ALA A 478 -2.89 15.74 12.31
CA ALA A 478 -4.08 16.11 13.05
C ALA A 478 -4.35 17.62 12.95
N ARG A 479 -3.32 18.47 13.04
CA ARG A 479 -3.45 19.92 12.88
C ARG A 479 -3.94 20.30 11.47
N MET A 480 -3.33 19.74 10.43
CA MET A 480 -3.76 19.96 9.04
C MET A 480 -5.17 19.43 8.79
N ALA A 481 -5.49 18.25 9.33
CA ALA A 481 -6.80 17.64 9.22
C ALA A 481 -7.90 18.47 9.89
N GLN A 482 -7.63 19.02 11.08
CA GLN A 482 -8.54 19.94 11.78
C GLN A 482 -8.74 21.24 11.01
N LEU A 483 -7.66 21.82 10.44
CA LEU A 483 -7.75 23.00 9.58
C LEU A 483 -8.65 22.73 8.36
N LEU A 484 -8.43 21.61 7.67
CA LEU A 484 -9.21 21.23 6.50
C LEU A 484 -10.68 20.95 6.85
N LYS A 485 -10.95 20.26 7.96
CA LYS A 485 -12.32 19.99 8.43
C LYS A 485 -13.05 21.26 8.88
N GLY A 486 -12.35 22.25 9.43
CA GLY A 486 -12.93 23.53 9.83
C GLY A 486 -13.29 24.44 8.64
N ILE A 487 -12.56 24.32 7.52
CA ILE A 487 -12.79 25.13 6.31
C ILE A 487 -13.88 24.53 5.42
N ILE A 488 -13.93 23.21 5.31
CA ILE A 488 -14.87 22.55 4.42
C ILE A 488 -16.19 22.34 5.17
N PRO A 489 -17.25 23.10 4.87
CA PRO A 489 -18.52 22.94 5.57
C PRO A 489 -19.01 21.51 5.38
N LEU A 490 -19.33 20.85 6.51
CA LEU A 490 -19.92 19.52 6.49
C LEU A 490 -21.20 19.58 5.67
N PHE A 491 -21.22 18.77 4.62
CA PHE A 491 -22.34 18.76 3.70
C PHE A 491 -23.42 17.80 4.22
N GLU A 492 -24.52 18.35 4.71
CA GLU A 492 -25.76 17.58 4.83
C GLU A 492 -26.52 17.70 3.51
N PHE A 493 -26.25 16.79 2.57
CA PHE A 493 -27.12 16.63 1.41
C PHE A 493 -28.47 16.07 1.85
N SER A 494 -29.39 16.94 2.22
CA SER A 494 -30.77 16.53 2.45
C SER A 494 -31.59 16.78 1.18
N ILE A 495 -31.86 15.69 0.44
CA ILE A 495 -32.85 15.67 -0.65
C ILE A 495 -34.20 16.31 -0.21
N PRO A 496 -34.66 16.14 1.05
CA PRO A 496 -35.84 16.84 1.55
C PRO A 496 -35.73 18.38 1.55
N ALA A 497 -34.56 18.96 1.85
CA ALA A 497 -34.39 20.42 1.85
C ALA A 497 -34.44 21.01 0.44
N LEU A 498 -33.95 20.26 -0.55
CA LEU A 498 -34.07 20.57 -1.98
C LEU A 498 -35.54 20.67 -2.42
N GLN A 499 -36.38 19.72 -1.99
CA GLN A 499 -37.81 19.72 -2.29
C GLN A 499 -38.57 20.84 -1.56
N ALA A 500 -38.23 21.13 -0.30
CA ALA A 500 -38.87 22.17 0.50
C ALA A 500 -38.66 23.59 -0.07
N GLN A 501 -37.56 23.84 -0.78
CA GLN A 501 -37.23 25.18 -1.31
C GLN A 501 -37.82 25.47 -2.70
N GLY A 502 -38.50 24.50 -3.33
CA GLY A 502 -39.05 24.67 -4.70
C GLY A 502 -37.99 24.97 -5.76
N THR A 503 -36.70 24.77 -5.46
CA THR A 503 -35.61 25.04 -6.39
C THR A 503 -35.40 23.85 -7.31
N THR A 504 -35.11 24.11 -8.59
CA THR A 504 -34.70 23.03 -9.49
C THR A 504 -33.35 22.48 -9.05
N LEU A 505 -33.16 21.16 -9.18
CA LEU A 505 -31.89 20.50 -8.88
C LEU A 505 -30.71 21.24 -9.54
N LYS A 506 -30.85 21.65 -10.80
CA LYS A 506 -29.83 22.39 -11.57
C LYS A 506 -29.48 23.76 -10.94
N ALA A 507 -30.46 24.53 -10.47
CA ALA A 507 -30.17 25.83 -9.85
C ALA A 507 -29.42 25.65 -8.53
N TYR A 508 -29.82 24.67 -7.73
CA TYR A 508 -29.15 24.30 -6.50
C TYR A 508 -27.72 23.81 -6.74
N THR A 509 -27.50 22.92 -7.72
CA THR A 509 -26.16 22.42 -8.06
C THR A 509 -25.21 23.55 -8.43
N THR A 510 -25.67 24.51 -9.24
CA THR A 510 -24.84 25.65 -9.67
C THR A 510 -24.49 26.57 -8.50
N LYS A 511 -25.47 26.87 -7.62
CA LYS A 511 -25.23 27.67 -6.43
C LYS A 511 -24.19 27.02 -5.51
N GLN A 512 -24.29 25.71 -5.30
CA GLN A 512 -23.34 24.97 -4.47
C GLN A 512 -21.95 24.94 -5.07
N GLU A 513 -21.82 24.60 -6.35
CA GLU A 513 -20.53 24.56 -6.99
C GLU A 513 -19.84 25.94 -6.95
N SER A 514 -20.59 27.04 -7.10
CA SER A 514 -20.04 28.39 -6.95
C SER A 514 -19.52 28.68 -5.53
N MET A 515 -20.21 28.17 -4.51
CA MET A 515 -19.79 28.30 -3.11
C MET A 515 -18.51 27.49 -2.85
N TYR A 516 -18.45 26.24 -3.32
CA TYR A 516 -17.28 25.37 -3.15
C TYR A 516 -16.08 25.82 -3.98
N LEU A 517 -16.31 26.35 -5.18
CA LEU A 517 -15.30 27.04 -5.96
C LEU A 517 -14.70 28.18 -5.14
N ASN A 518 -15.53 29.02 -4.54
CA ASN A 518 -15.06 30.13 -3.73
C ASN A 518 -14.26 29.68 -2.48
N ILE A 519 -14.78 28.69 -1.74
CA ILE A 519 -14.09 28.11 -0.57
C ILE A 519 -12.75 27.50 -0.99
N SER A 520 -12.74 26.67 -2.03
CA SER A 520 -11.51 26.02 -2.52
C SER A 520 -10.48 27.06 -2.98
N GLN A 521 -10.89 28.09 -3.72
CA GLN A 521 -9.99 29.11 -4.27
C GLN A 521 -9.50 30.11 -3.24
N GLN A 522 -10.32 30.52 -2.26
CA GLN A 522 -9.96 31.59 -1.34
C GLN A 522 -9.48 31.06 0.02
N GLN A 523 -10.16 30.09 0.60
CA GLN A 523 -9.97 29.72 2.01
C GLN A 523 -9.17 28.43 2.20
N SER A 524 -9.39 27.42 1.35
CA SER A 524 -8.74 26.12 1.50
C SER A 524 -7.22 26.20 1.29
N PRO A 525 -6.37 25.61 2.15
CA PRO A 525 -4.95 25.48 1.86
C PRO A 525 -4.70 24.54 0.66
N ILE A 526 -5.65 23.65 0.33
CA ILE A 526 -5.58 22.78 -0.83
C ILE A 526 -6.39 23.39 -1.98
N LYS A 527 -5.70 23.73 -3.06
CA LYS A 527 -6.23 24.35 -4.26
C LYS A 527 -6.31 23.30 -5.38
N PRO A 528 -7.52 22.95 -5.87
CA PRO A 528 -7.61 22.03 -6.99
C PRO A 528 -7.06 22.67 -8.28
N ILE A 529 -6.47 21.83 -9.13
CA ILE A 529 -5.92 22.19 -10.45
C ILE A 529 -6.21 21.11 -11.49
N ASP A 530 -6.39 21.51 -12.74
CA ASP A 530 -6.41 20.60 -13.89
C ASP A 530 -5.04 20.46 -14.53
N TYR A 531 -4.72 19.27 -15.07
CA TYR A 531 -3.48 19.07 -15.83
C TYR A 531 -3.40 19.95 -17.10
N ASN A 532 -4.53 20.44 -17.63
CA ASN A 532 -4.54 21.38 -18.76
C ASN A 532 -4.29 22.84 -18.33
N GLU A 533 -4.36 23.19 -17.04
CA GLU A 533 -4.05 24.52 -16.51
C GLU A 533 -2.53 24.71 -16.28
N THR A 534 -1.72 24.34 -17.27
CA THR A 534 -0.26 24.36 -17.13
C THR A 534 0.28 25.76 -16.83
N ASP A 535 -0.29 26.80 -17.44
CA ASP A 535 0.11 28.18 -17.19
C ASP A 535 -0.14 28.60 -15.73
N ARG A 536 -1.25 28.15 -15.15
CA ARG A 536 -1.58 28.40 -13.73
C ARG A 536 -0.59 27.68 -12.82
N LEU A 537 -0.27 26.41 -13.10
CA LEU A 537 0.73 25.66 -12.34
C LEU A 537 2.07 26.39 -12.33
N VAL A 538 2.62 26.69 -13.51
CA VAL A 538 3.94 27.30 -13.67
C VAL A 538 3.95 28.69 -13.04
N LYS A 539 2.94 29.52 -13.28
CA LYS A 539 2.85 30.87 -12.71
C LYS A 539 2.78 30.85 -11.18
N THR A 540 1.98 29.95 -10.61
CA THR A 540 1.83 29.86 -9.15
C THR A 540 3.08 29.31 -8.48
N LEU A 541 3.68 28.24 -9.03
CA LEU A 541 4.92 27.67 -8.49
C LEU A 541 6.14 28.59 -8.67
N ALA A 542 6.24 29.35 -9.75
CA ALA A 542 7.33 30.29 -10.00
C ALA A 542 7.40 31.43 -8.96
N THR A 543 6.36 31.66 -8.17
CA THR A 543 6.41 32.63 -7.07
C THR A 543 7.38 32.23 -5.95
N CYS A 544 7.68 30.94 -5.80
CA CYS A 544 8.49 30.36 -4.70
C CYS A 544 8.13 30.85 -3.30
N VAL A 545 6.88 31.31 -3.14
CA VAL A 545 6.26 31.52 -1.83
C VAL A 545 5.95 30.14 -1.24
N LYS A 546 5.23 30.08 -0.13
CA LYS A 546 4.75 28.86 0.51
C LYS A 546 3.71 28.14 -0.37
N VAL A 547 4.14 27.60 -1.49
CA VAL A 547 3.32 26.85 -2.45
C VAL A 547 4.00 25.53 -2.76
N ALA A 548 3.23 24.45 -2.80
CA ALA A 548 3.65 23.15 -3.28
C ALA A 548 2.66 22.60 -4.30
N PHE A 549 3.12 21.71 -5.17
CA PHE A 549 2.26 20.91 -6.05
C PHE A 549 2.34 19.44 -5.62
N LEU A 550 1.21 18.80 -5.32
CA LEU A 550 1.13 17.43 -4.82
C LEU A 550 0.53 16.49 -5.86
N ASP A 551 1.15 15.34 -6.06
CA ASP A 551 0.70 14.28 -6.98
C ASP A 551 1.25 12.91 -6.54
N THR A 552 0.98 11.85 -7.30
CA THR A 552 1.63 10.55 -7.14
C THR A 552 3.13 10.64 -7.36
N LYS A 553 3.91 9.84 -6.64
CA LYS A 553 5.38 9.84 -6.73
C LYS A 553 5.89 9.69 -8.18
N GLU A 554 5.24 8.85 -8.99
CA GLU A 554 5.60 8.66 -10.39
C GLU A 554 5.29 9.89 -11.25
N ASN A 555 4.15 10.56 -11.04
CA ASN A 555 3.82 11.78 -11.77
C ASN A 555 4.76 12.93 -11.38
N ILE A 556 5.13 13.04 -10.10
CA ILE A 556 6.10 14.02 -9.61
C ILE A 556 7.46 13.84 -10.31
N ALA A 557 7.97 12.61 -10.36
CA ALA A 557 9.21 12.31 -11.08
C ALA A 557 9.14 12.67 -12.57
N SER A 558 7.97 12.50 -13.19
CA SER A 558 7.75 12.84 -14.61
C SER A 558 7.57 14.35 -14.87
N ILE A 559 7.03 15.11 -13.91
CA ILE A 559 6.78 16.56 -14.05
C ILE A 559 8.01 17.38 -13.67
N LEU A 560 8.84 16.89 -12.74
CA LEU A 560 9.98 17.64 -12.21
C LEU A 560 10.95 18.15 -13.30
N PRO A 561 11.35 17.36 -14.32
CA PRO A 561 12.22 17.85 -15.39
C PRO A 561 11.60 19.00 -16.19
N PHE A 562 10.29 18.95 -16.43
CA PHE A 562 9.55 20.01 -17.12
C PHE A 562 9.54 21.31 -16.30
N LEU A 563 9.31 21.24 -14.99
CA LEU A 563 9.33 22.43 -14.13
C LEU A 563 10.73 23.03 -14.00
N ASN A 564 11.77 22.19 -13.98
CA ASN A 564 13.17 22.64 -13.91
C ASN A 564 13.74 23.17 -15.23
N ASP A 565 13.01 23.00 -16.34
CA ASP A 565 13.29 23.60 -17.65
C ASP A 565 12.52 24.93 -17.79
N ASN A 566 12.89 25.92 -16.97
CA ASN A 566 12.22 27.22 -16.92
C ASN A 566 13.19 28.40 -17.16
N GLN A 567 12.66 29.46 -17.76
CA GLN A 567 13.42 30.67 -18.12
C GLN A 567 13.99 31.45 -16.93
N TYR A 568 13.46 31.23 -15.72
CA TYR A 568 13.86 31.96 -14.51
C TYR A 568 14.94 31.23 -13.70
N ASN A 569 15.42 30.06 -14.18
CA ASN A 569 16.36 29.20 -13.48
C ASN A 569 15.92 28.83 -12.04
N VAL A 570 14.61 28.85 -11.77
CA VAL A 570 14.06 28.42 -10.49
C VAL A 570 14.28 26.92 -10.37
N LYS A 571 14.86 26.49 -9.24
CA LYS A 571 15.02 25.06 -8.95
C LYS A 571 13.90 24.57 -8.06
N TYR A 572 13.19 23.61 -8.59
CA TYR A 572 12.18 22.85 -7.92
C TYR A 572 12.79 21.54 -7.45
N LEU A 573 12.50 21.17 -6.21
CA LEU A 573 12.85 19.88 -5.62
C LEU A 573 11.58 19.10 -5.33
N HIS A 574 11.72 17.79 -5.21
CA HIS A 574 10.63 16.92 -4.77
C HIS A 574 10.78 16.56 -3.29
N GLY A 575 9.66 16.34 -2.61
CA GLY A 575 9.60 15.73 -1.28
C GLY A 575 8.60 14.59 -1.25
N GLU A 576 8.67 13.77 -0.21
CA GLU A 576 7.74 12.68 0.00
C GLU A 576 6.57 13.14 0.88
N ASP A 577 5.36 12.69 0.55
CA ASP A 577 4.20 12.92 1.41
C ASP A 577 3.56 11.61 1.85
N SER A 578 3.44 11.47 3.17
CA SER A 578 2.76 10.35 3.81
C SER A 578 1.36 10.73 4.32
N PHE A 579 0.97 12.01 4.31
CA PHE A 579 -0.35 12.45 4.78
C PHE A 579 -1.49 11.91 3.91
N PHE A 580 -1.32 11.92 2.58
CA PHE A 580 -2.34 11.39 1.66
C PHE A 580 -2.17 9.91 1.30
N ARG A 581 -1.14 9.24 1.84
CA ARG A 581 -0.80 7.84 1.53
C ARG A 581 -2.01 6.92 1.66
N VAL A 582 -2.20 6.05 0.67
CA VAL A 582 -3.37 5.18 0.60
C VAL A 582 -3.06 3.77 0.20
N THR A 583 -3.64 2.83 0.93
CA THR A 583 -3.71 1.43 0.51
C THR A 583 -4.90 1.27 -0.41
N ARG A 584 -4.63 0.97 -1.68
CA ARG A 584 -5.65 0.71 -2.68
C ARG A 584 -5.90 -0.78 -2.77
N GLY A 585 -7.17 -1.14 -2.94
CA GLY A 585 -7.57 -2.52 -3.08
C GLY A 585 -8.81 -2.65 -3.94
N TRP A 586 -8.99 -3.84 -4.50
CA TRP A 586 -10.20 -4.21 -5.20
C TRP A 586 -11.29 -4.54 -4.19
N GLU A 587 -12.38 -3.79 -4.20
CA GLU A 587 -13.59 -4.10 -3.45
C GLU A 587 -14.34 -5.23 -4.12
N ILE A 588 -14.56 -6.30 -3.36
CA ILE A 588 -15.20 -7.50 -3.86
C ILE A 588 -16.34 -7.87 -2.95
N PHE A 589 -17.53 -8.05 -3.53
CA PHE A 589 -18.66 -8.58 -2.79
C PHE A 589 -18.33 -9.99 -2.27
N PRO A 590 -18.52 -10.23 -0.96
CA PRO A 590 -18.19 -11.49 -0.34
C PRO A 590 -19.24 -12.50 -0.79
N ILE A 591 -19.00 -13.17 -1.92
CA ILE A 591 -19.86 -14.21 -2.48
C ILE A 591 -19.14 -15.54 -2.32
N ARG A 592 -19.88 -16.62 -2.04
CA ARG A 592 -19.29 -17.96 -1.98
C ARG A 592 -18.64 -18.28 -3.34
N GLU A 593 -17.39 -18.75 -3.31
CA GLU A 593 -16.64 -19.12 -4.50
C GLU A 593 -16.63 -18.03 -5.59
N ASN A 594 -16.56 -16.75 -5.20
CA ASN A 594 -16.62 -15.59 -6.09
C ASN A 594 -15.66 -15.75 -7.29
N TYR A 595 -16.21 -15.80 -8.50
CA TYR A 595 -15.44 -16.01 -9.73
C TYR A 595 -14.48 -14.86 -10.01
N ALA A 596 -14.95 -13.61 -9.89
CA ALA A 596 -14.13 -12.42 -10.11
C ALA A 596 -12.97 -12.35 -9.09
N GLU A 597 -13.24 -12.69 -7.83
CA GLU A 597 -12.22 -12.77 -6.77
C GLU A 597 -11.11 -13.75 -7.13
N LYS A 598 -11.46 -14.98 -7.50
CA LYS A 598 -10.48 -16.02 -7.87
C LYS A 598 -9.63 -15.60 -9.06
N ARG A 599 -10.27 -15.10 -10.12
CA ARG A 599 -9.55 -14.65 -11.32
C ARG A 599 -8.61 -13.50 -11.01
N LEU A 600 -9.10 -12.50 -10.29
CA LEU A 600 -8.29 -11.34 -9.92
C LEU A 600 -7.09 -11.74 -9.04
N LYS A 601 -7.29 -12.65 -8.07
CA LYS A 601 -6.18 -13.22 -7.29
C LYS A 601 -5.14 -13.89 -8.17
N ILE A 602 -5.57 -14.69 -9.15
CA ILE A 602 -4.67 -15.33 -10.12
C ILE A 602 -3.93 -14.28 -10.95
N LEU A 603 -4.63 -13.26 -11.46
CA LEU A 603 -4.00 -12.18 -12.25
C LEU A 603 -2.93 -11.43 -11.44
N LEU A 604 -3.22 -11.13 -10.17
CA LEU A 604 -2.29 -10.44 -9.26
C LEU A 604 -1.10 -11.34 -8.91
N SER A 605 -1.33 -12.59 -8.48
CA SER A 605 -0.26 -13.48 -8.02
C SER A 605 0.63 -14.00 -9.15
N SER A 606 0.13 -14.09 -10.38
CA SER A 606 0.91 -14.51 -11.55
C SER A 606 1.73 -13.39 -12.20
N GLY A 607 1.55 -12.13 -11.78
CA GLY A 607 2.20 -10.97 -12.41
C GLY A 607 1.55 -10.50 -13.71
N ILE A 608 0.55 -11.22 -14.24
CA ILE A 608 -0.21 -10.83 -15.45
C ILE A 608 -0.86 -9.45 -15.26
N TYR A 609 -1.35 -9.16 -14.05
CA TYR A 609 -1.90 -7.85 -13.71
C TYR A 609 -0.89 -6.72 -13.90
N LEU A 610 0.33 -6.89 -13.37
CA LEU A 610 1.39 -5.89 -13.47
C LEU A 610 1.85 -5.72 -14.92
N HIS A 611 1.94 -6.80 -15.67
CA HIS A 611 2.24 -6.76 -17.11
C HIS A 611 1.21 -5.90 -17.86
N TRP A 612 -0.09 -6.16 -17.66
CA TRP A 612 -1.14 -5.37 -18.30
C TRP A 612 -1.16 -3.92 -17.82
N LYS A 613 -0.86 -3.66 -16.54
CA LYS A 613 -0.77 -2.29 -16.00
C LYS A 613 0.35 -1.50 -16.68
N SER A 614 1.52 -2.10 -16.83
CA SER A 614 2.66 -1.51 -17.54
C SER A 614 2.35 -1.30 -19.01
N TRP A 615 1.80 -2.30 -19.70
CA TRP A 615 1.39 -2.17 -21.10
C TRP A 615 0.33 -1.07 -21.28
N PHE A 616 -0.69 -1.02 -20.43
CA PHE A 616 -1.74 0.00 -20.49
C PHE A 616 -1.17 1.41 -20.29
N ARG A 617 -0.20 1.58 -19.36
CA ARG A 617 0.51 2.86 -19.16
C ARG A 617 1.35 3.26 -20.37
N LEU A 618 1.93 2.30 -21.10
CA LEU A 618 2.68 2.58 -22.33
C LEU A 618 1.76 3.02 -23.47
N VAL A 619 0.61 2.35 -23.64
CA VAL A 619 -0.33 2.64 -24.74
C VAL A 619 -1.20 3.87 -24.44
N LYS A 620 -1.55 4.09 -23.18
CA LYS A 620 -2.39 5.19 -22.70
C LYS A 620 -1.71 5.89 -21.51
N PRO A 621 -0.58 6.58 -21.74
CA PRO A 621 0.10 7.29 -20.68
C PRO A 621 -0.82 8.39 -20.10
N PRO A 622 -0.77 8.62 -18.78
CA PRO A 622 -1.51 9.73 -18.18
C PRO A 622 -1.01 11.06 -18.76
N LYS A 623 -1.94 11.90 -19.21
CA LYS A 623 -1.59 13.25 -19.69
C LYS A 623 -1.35 14.16 -18.49
N LEU A 624 -0.07 14.46 -18.24
CA LEU A 624 0.40 15.43 -17.25
C LEU A 624 0.62 16.82 -17.87
N PHE A 625 0.95 17.83 -17.07
CA PHE A 625 1.11 19.23 -17.52
C PHE A 625 2.01 19.40 -18.74
N HIS A 626 3.17 18.75 -18.76
CA HIS A 626 4.13 18.86 -19.88
C HIS A 626 3.56 18.38 -21.22
N HIS A 627 2.58 17.46 -21.21
CA HIS A 627 1.88 17.04 -22.42
C HIS A 627 0.97 18.15 -22.97
N TYR A 628 0.33 18.93 -22.09
CA TYR A 628 -0.50 20.07 -22.49
C TYR A 628 0.33 21.29 -22.88
N ALA A 629 1.56 21.39 -22.38
CA ALA A 629 2.54 22.40 -22.77
C ALA A 629 3.22 22.14 -24.13
N ASN A 630 2.97 20.98 -24.75
CA ASN A 630 3.74 20.49 -25.91
C ASN A 630 5.26 20.44 -25.65
N TRP A 631 5.66 20.15 -24.41
CA TRP A 631 7.07 20.02 -24.05
C TRP A 631 7.61 18.68 -24.54
N THR A 632 8.70 18.71 -25.31
CA THR A 632 9.23 17.52 -26.01
C THR A 632 10.40 16.88 -25.30
N TYR A 633 11.31 17.68 -24.74
CA TYR A 633 12.44 17.19 -23.95
C TYR A 633 13.05 18.34 -23.14
N PRO A 634 13.69 18.02 -22.00
CA PRO A 634 14.42 19.01 -21.21
C PRO A 634 15.61 19.53 -22.01
N ARG A 635 15.74 20.86 -22.12
CA ARG A 635 16.97 21.48 -22.63
C ARG A 635 18.04 21.44 -21.55
N PHE A 636 18.60 20.26 -21.31
CA PHE A 636 19.73 20.15 -20.40
C PHE A 636 20.97 20.80 -21.04
N ASP A 637 21.63 21.67 -20.28
CA ASP A 637 23.01 22.02 -20.58
C ASP A 637 23.84 20.74 -20.55
N LYS A 638 24.57 20.48 -21.64
CA LYS A 638 25.35 19.24 -21.90
C LYS A 638 26.28 18.83 -20.74
N GLY A 639 26.60 19.73 -19.81
CA GLY A 639 27.42 19.45 -18.64
C GLY A 639 26.75 18.64 -17.52
N SER A 640 25.41 18.57 -17.47
CA SER A 640 24.67 18.01 -16.34
C SER A 640 24.45 16.47 -16.33
N GLN A 641 24.95 15.74 -17.34
CA GLN A 641 24.70 14.29 -17.52
C GLN A 641 25.89 13.35 -17.20
N LEU A 642 26.93 13.80 -16.51
CA LEU A 642 28.05 12.91 -16.13
C LEU A 642 27.70 12.07 -14.89
N ASP A 643 27.52 10.77 -15.10
CA ASP A 643 27.20 9.79 -14.05
C ASP A 643 28.43 9.52 -13.15
N TYR A 644 28.30 9.84 -11.85
CA TYR A 644 29.38 9.94 -10.85
C TYR A 644 30.10 8.61 -10.54
N ASN A 645 29.37 7.49 -10.61
CA ASN A 645 29.73 6.28 -9.88
C ASN A 645 30.93 5.48 -10.45
N SER A 646 31.40 5.79 -11.66
CA SER A 646 32.42 4.98 -12.33
C SER A 646 33.87 5.34 -11.96
N LYS A 647 34.16 6.61 -11.62
CA LYS A 647 35.56 7.09 -11.53
C LYS A 647 36.13 7.15 -10.11
N ILE A 648 35.34 7.52 -9.11
CA ILE A 648 35.80 7.67 -7.71
C ILE A 648 36.11 6.30 -7.08
N VAL A 649 35.29 5.29 -7.36
CA VAL A 649 35.46 3.91 -6.84
C VAL A 649 36.81 3.31 -7.25
N THR A 650 37.25 3.57 -8.47
CA THR A 650 38.55 3.10 -8.99
C THR A 650 39.73 3.71 -8.23
N GLY A 651 39.61 4.97 -7.78
CA GLY A 651 40.60 5.63 -6.92
C GLY A 651 40.69 4.99 -5.53
N PHE A 652 39.56 4.76 -4.87
CA PHE A 652 39.54 4.09 -3.56
C PHE A 652 40.16 2.68 -3.60
N TYR A 653 39.94 1.93 -4.69
CA TYR A 653 40.62 0.65 -4.88
C TYR A 653 42.14 0.79 -5.00
N ALA A 654 42.63 1.78 -5.75
CA ALA A 654 44.07 2.02 -5.89
C ALA A 654 44.73 2.44 -4.56
N SER A 655 44.10 3.32 -3.77
CA SER A 655 44.63 3.72 -2.45
C SER A 655 44.61 2.57 -1.46
N GLY A 656 43.51 1.80 -1.42
CA GLY A 656 43.42 0.60 -0.56
C GLY A 656 44.55 -0.40 -0.85
N ILE A 657 44.83 -0.68 -2.13
CA ILE A 657 45.93 -1.57 -2.54
C ILE A 657 47.29 -1.01 -2.09
N CYS A 658 47.54 0.27 -2.30
CA CYS A 658 48.79 0.92 -1.89
C CYS A 658 48.98 0.87 -0.36
N LEU A 659 47.94 1.14 0.41
CA LEU A 659 48.00 1.18 1.87
C LEU A 659 48.25 -0.22 2.46
N VAL A 660 47.61 -1.26 1.92
CA VAL A 660 47.90 -2.66 2.25
C VAL A 660 49.35 -3.00 1.90
N GLY A 661 49.84 -2.58 0.73
CA GLY A 661 51.24 -2.76 0.34
C GLY A 661 52.22 -2.13 1.33
N CYS A 662 51.93 -0.91 1.82
CA CYS A 662 52.76 -0.22 2.80
C CYS A 662 52.82 -0.93 4.15
N ILE A 663 51.66 -1.42 4.64
CA ILE A 663 51.58 -2.20 5.88
C ILE A 663 52.41 -3.48 5.77
N LEU A 664 52.31 -4.19 4.63
CA LEU A 664 53.07 -5.41 4.39
C LEU A 664 54.57 -5.14 4.36
N CYS A 665 55.02 -4.09 3.67
CA CYS A 665 56.42 -3.69 3.64
C CYS A 665 56.95 -3.33 5.04
N PHE A 666 56.18 -2.56 5.81
CA PHE A 666 56.55 -2.19 7.18
C PHE A 666 56.63 -3.41 8.11
N ALA A 667 55.64 -4.30 8.07
CA ALA A 667 55.64 -5.53 8.85
C ALA A 667 56.83 -6.43 8.49
N PHE A 668 57.16 -6.53 7.20
CA PHE A 668 58.32 -7.26 6.70
C PHE A 668 59.63 -6.67 7.21
N GLU A 669 59.76 -5.35 7.23
CA GLU A 669 60.94 -4.66 7.72
C GLU A 669 61.12 -4.84 9.24
N VAL A 670 60.05 -4.69 10.02
CA VAL A 670 60.04 -4.96 11.47
C VAL A 670 60.43 -6.43 11.74
N TRP A 671 59.94 -7.36 10.92
CA TRP A 671 60.29 -8.77 11.03
C TRP A 671 61.76 -9.04 10.73
N ILE A 672 62.33 -8.43 9.67
CA ILE A 672 63.75 -8.52 9.35
C ILE A 672 64.59 -7.96 10.50
N VAL A 673 64.29 -6.75 10.98
CA VAL A 673 65.04 -6.12 12.07
C VAL A 673 64.99 -6.97 13.34
N SER A 674 63.83 -7.56 13.64
CA SER A 674 63.67 -8.48 14.77
C SER A 674 64.51 -9.75 14.60
N ARG A 675 64.54 -10.35 13.40
CA ARG A 675 65.37 -11.52 13.07
C ARG A 675 66.86 -11.20 13.17
N VAL A 676 67.31 -10.06 12.64
CA VAL A 676 68.71 -9.62 12.71
C VAL A 676 69.14 -9.40 14.15
N LYS A 677 68.31 -8.77 14.99
CA LYS A 677 68.58 -8.62 16.43
C LYS A 677 68.69 -9.97 17.15
N VAL A 678 67.83 -10.93 16.84
CA VAL A 678 67.89 -12.28 17.42
C VAL A 678 69.14 -13.03 16.95
N LEU A 679 69.48 -12.96 15.67
CA LEU A 679 70.68 -13.60 15.09
C LEU A 679 71.98 -12.99 15.64
N THR A 680 72.06 -11.67 15.79
CA THR A 680 73.23 -11.04 16.44
C THR A 680 73.34 -11.45 17.91
N LYS A 681 72.22 -11.55 18.63
CA LYS A 681 72.21 -12.04 20.02
C LYS A 681 72.64 -13.51 20.13
N LEU A 682 72.20 -14.36 19.20
CA LEU A 682 72.64 -15.76 19.08
C LEU A 682 74.11 -15.88 18.72
N LYS A 683 74.62 -15.06 17.78
CA LYS A 683 76.03 -15.06 17.38
C LYS A 683 76.94 -14.61 18.53
N LEU A 684 76.53 -13.60 19.30
CA LEU A 684 77.21 -13.19 20.52
C LEU A 684 77.20 -14.29 21.58
N SER A 685 76.08 -15.00 21.74
CA SER A 685 75.96 -16.15 22.65
C SER A 685 76.86 -17.32 22.22
N LEU A 686 76.91 -17.65 20.92
CA LEU A 686 77.73 -18.72 20.37
C LEU A 686 79.22 -18.40 20.49
N ASN A 687 79.65 -17.16 20.19
CA ASN A 687 81.03 -16.74 20.40
C ASN A 687 81.43 -16.82 21.88
N SER A 688 80.56 -16.38 22.80
CA SER A 688 80.80 -16.51 24.25
C SER A 688 80.90 -17.98 24.71
N THR A 689 80.17 -18.89 24.07
CA THR A 689 80.21 -20.32 24.40
C THR A 689 81.44 -21.00 23.80
N SER A 690 81.85 -20.61 22.59
CA SER A 690 83.08 -21.08 21.94
C SER A 690 84.33 -20.67 22.70
N GLU A 691 84.39 -19.44 23.23
CA GLU A 691 85.49 -19.01 24.12
C GLU A 691 85.54 -19.80 25.43
N LYS A 692 84.39 -20.22 25.96
CA LYS A 692 84.34 -21.07 27.16
C LYS A 692 84.76 -22.52 26.89
N LEU A 693 84.58 -23.02 25.68
CA LEU A 693 84.99 -24.37 25.26
C LEU A 693 86.46 -24.44 24.84
N LEU A 694 87.04 -23.36 24.30
CA LEU A 694 88.49 -23.30 24.00
C LEU A 694 89.36 -23.15 25.25
N ASN A 695 88.79 -22.66 26.36
CA ASN A 695 89.46 -22.49 27.65
C ASN A 695 89.31 -23.69 28.62
N ARG A 696 88.63 -24.76 28.19
CA ARG A 696 88.55 -26.05 28.90
C ARG A 696 89.35 -27.09 28.12
#